data_AF-A0A1N6IBZ6-F1
#
_entry.id   AF-A0A1N6IBZ6-F1
#
_cell.length_a   1.000
_cell.length_b   1.000
_cell.length_c   1.000
_cell.angle_alpha   90.00
_cell.angle_beta   90.00
_cell.angle_gamma   90.00
#
_symmetry.space_group_name_H-M   'P 1'
#
loop_
_entity.id
_entity.type
_entity.pdbx_description
1 polymer ?
#
loop_
_entity_poly.entity_id
_entity_poly.type
_entity_poly.pdbx_seq_one_letter_code
_entity_poly.pdbx_strand_id
1 'polypeptide(L)'
;MSIRNQILIAFVLIFFGCLLVNVSRAADAVPQIPADATSEQVDAILAGMSDEQVRALLLEELRKEALAPAATQEKNLAQVFSAKLARVHERFDYLFGDAAQAAEDIPDVVFKAVSGRGKVPLIDLAKGIVLLSLIWIGVRMFYRRKTRNLRNIIETTPKEWGFFRKVLRLCMRASIDLFGIVLSSVVILGVYLFLYEQSSEAKPIILSWFITVLLVDFVGLVARFVLVPKAEGLRYLPLSNETAMTVYQWVLWISRIAALGLLISFLILLQGEAERWYLLSLAVTSFIVVCGISLLVVWEARNGTAALRKNTQIGSLRYQVAGIWHVMLVTLLFFGWLCWLVVLMVRGSGAVIPAVATILSVPVYCIVNWLAQQLVDCMSGVALKTGGCQPIETSEGQFEEAKVESEQETTTVNTEAVEHTQDSSDQVVQSLPATTALRFCNFLKVSFRVGIFLLIFMGLLNIWGVPVRVGLDTAGSFIGILFTIVVAYILWALISVAIERKIDAYHAKDNESGGSAGGDRFATLLQLFRKFLFGFLVVVVSLIILSSLGIDITPLLAGASVFGLAIGFGAQTLVKDIISGIFFLMDDAFRVNDYIQVGNSMGTVEEISIRALKLRHHRGSLFTIPFGTINFVTNMSRGFAIMKLEYLVPFDTDVNKIKKIIKRINKEVREDPDLDALLLDDIKSQGVKAIEQYGLRMRVKFMTKPGGQWSIRKIVYTKMRQIFKEEGIEFARPTVAVHVPKGEQLTPEQQQELSAAAQNMADDDAAAQAKGTK
;
A
#
# COMPACT_ATOMS: atom_id res chain seq x y z
N MET A 1 44.44 21.59 -13.21
CA MET A 1 43.83 20.94 -14.39
C MET A 1 42.32 20.95 -14.19
N SER A 2 41.60 21.73 -14.99
CA SER A 2 40.26 22.24 -14.67
C SER A 2 39.15 21.18 -14.78
N ILE A 3 38.18 21.25 -13.86
CA ILE A 3 36.86 20.56 -13.87
C ILE A 3 36.14 20.70 -15.24
N ARG A 4 36.54 21.70 -16.05
CA ARG A 4 36.16 21.88 -17.46
C ARG A 4 36.46 20.67 -18.35
N ASN A 5 37.51 19.87 -18.06
CA ASN A 5 37.81 18.64 -18.78
C ASN A 5 37.08 17.42 -18.21
N GLN A 6 36.76 17.37 -16.92
CA GLN A 6 36.06 16.22 -16.33
C GLN A 6 34.56 16.19 -16.66
N ILE A 7 33.91 17.35 -16.80
CA ILE A 7 32.51 17.43 -17.26
C ILE A 7 32.42 17.13 -18.76
N LEU A 8 33.41 17.57 -19.55
CA LEU A 8 33.50 17.22 -20.97
C LEU A 8 33.79 15.73 -21.17
N ILE A 9 34.64 15.12 -20.33
CA ILE A 9 34.92 13.68 -20.34
C ILE A 9 33.72 12.88 -19.84
N ALA A 10 32.95 13.36 -18.85
CA ALA A 10 31.70 12.72 -18.43
C ALA A 10 30.61 12.81 -19.51
N PHE A 11 30.53 13.93 -20.24
CA PHE A 11 29.66 14.05 -21.42
C PHE A 11 30.12 13.15 -22.57
N VAL A 12 31.44 13.00 -22.76
CA VAL A 12 32.05 12.11 -23.77
C VAL A 12 31.94 10.62 -23.38
N LEU A 13 31.89 10.28 -22.09
CA LEU A 13 31.69 8.92 -21.59
C LEU A 13 30.23 8.47 -21.66
N ILE A 14 29.28 9.39 -21.47
CA ILE A 14 27.84 9.16 -21.78
C ILE A 14 27.63 9.05 -23.30
N PHE A 15 28.41 9.80 -24.09
CA PHE A 15 28.41 9.79 -25.55
C PHE A 15 29.02 8.53 -26.17
N PHE A 16 30.05 7.94 -25.57
CA PHE A 16 30.65 6.69 -26.05
C PHE A 16 29.78 5.45 -25.76
N GLY A 17 28.86 5.54 -24.79
CA GLY A 17 27.87 4.49 -24.49
C GLY A 17 26.79 4.30 -25.56
N CYS A 18 26.60 5.27 -26.46
CA CYS A 18 25.58 5.22 -27.51
C CYS A 18 26.08 4.66 -28.86
N LEU A 19 27.36 4.28 -29.00
CA LEU A 19 27.95 3.91 -30.29
C LEU A 19 28.26 2.41 -30.46
N LEU A 20 27.76 1.54 -29.57
CA LEU A 20 27.94 0.09 -29.69
C LEU A 20 26.60 -0.65 -29.65
N VAL A 21 25.86 -0.55 -30.74
CA VAL A 21 24.75 -1.45 -31.03
C VAL A 21 25.29 -2.76 -31.57
N ASN A 22 25.16 -3.84 -30.81
CA ASN A 22 25.37 -5.20 -31.27
C ASN A 22 24.02 -5.94 -31.16
N VAL A 23 23.48 -6.39 -32.28
CA VAL A 23 22.35 -7.34 -32.31
C VAL A 23 22.64 -8.40 -33.38
N SER A 24 22.21 -9.60 -33.02
CA SER A 24 22.34 -10.94 -33.57
C SER A 24 22.17 -11.13 -35.08
N ARG A 25 22.82 -12.22 -35.53
CA ARG A 25 22.76 -12.92 -36.82
C ARG A 25 21.39 -12.89 -37.52
N ALA A 26 21.41 -12.58 -38.81
CA ALA A 26 20.88 -13.45 -39.85
C ALA A 26 22.07 -13.76 -40.78
N ALA A 27 22.38 -15.03 -41.01
CA ALA A 27 23.37 -15.47 -41.99
C ALA A 27 22.62 -15.84 -43.27
N ASP A 28 23.24 -15.56 -44.41
CA ASP A 28 22.69 -15.81 -45.74
C ASP A 28 22.50 -17.31 -46.03
N ALA A 29 21.56 -17.57 -46.95
CA ALA A 29 20.87 -18.82 -47.19
C ALA A 29 21.74 -19.98 -47.70
N VAL A 30 21.55 -21.15 -47.08
CA VAL A 30 21.70 -22.49 -47.67
C VAL A 30 20.29 -23.08 -47.74
N PRO A 31 19.85 -23.73 -48.84
CA PRO A 31 18.50 -24.31 -48.90
C PRO A 31 18.29 -25.31 -47.76
N GLN A 32 17.30 -25.02 -46.92
CA GLN A 32 16.97 -25.85 -45.75
C GLN A 32 16.16 -27.07 -46.20
N ILE A 33 16.54 -28.26 -45.72
CA ILE A 33 15.67 -29.44 -45.75
C ILE A 33 14.51 -29.15 -44.77
N PRO A 34 13.24 -29.20 -45.20
CA PRO A 34 12.09 -29.00 -44.33
C PRO A 34 12.13 -29.97 -43.14
N ALA A 35 11.71 -29.51 -41.95
CA ALA A 35 11.78 -30.26 -40.69
C ALA A 35 10.91 -31.55 -40.67
N ASP A 36 10.15 -31.77 -41.74
CA ASP A 36 9.07 -32.71 -41.95
C ASP A 36 9.31 -33.65 -43.17
N ALA A 37 10.53 -33.68 -43.70
CA ALA A 37 10.91 -34.54 -44.81
C ALA A 37 11.02 -36.04 -44.42
N THR A 38 10.51 -36.93 -45.29
CA THR A 38 10.62 -38.39 -45.13
C THR A 38 11.98 -38.92 -45.60
N SER A 39 12.43 -40.09 -45.10
CA SER A 39 13.78 -40.62 -45.40
C SER A 39 14.09 -40.73 -46.89
N GLU A 40 13.10 -41.06 -47.72
CA GLU A 40 13.26 -41.10 -49.20
C GLU A 40 13.47 -39.71 -49.82
N GLN A 41 12.87 -38.65 -49.25
CA GLN A 41 13.05 -37.28 -49.75
C GLN A 41 14.44 -36.74 -49.39
N VAL A 42 14.97 -37.13 -48.24
CA VAL A 42 16.33 -36.81 -47.83
C VAL A 42 17.35 -37.53 -48.72
N ASP A 43 17.12 -38.81 -49.02
CA ASP A 43 18.00 -39.60 -49.91
C ASP A 43 17.97 -39.08 -51.37
N ALA A 44 16.80 -38.64 -51.87
CA ALA A 44 16.68 -38.04 -53.20
C ALA A 44 17.39 -36.67 -53.31
N ILE A 45 17.38 -35.88 -52.23
CA ILE A 45 18.10 -34.60 -52.17
C ILE A 45 19.61 -34.85 -52.09
N LEU A 46 20.04 -35.82 -51.27
CA LEU A 46 21.46 -36.22 -51.16
C LEU A 46 22.01 -36.81 -52.46
N ALA A 47 21.20 -37.56 -53.23
CA ALA A 47 21.59 -38.12 -54.52
C ALA A 47 21.83 -37.05 -55.61
N GLY A 48 21.28 -35.84 -55.44
CA GLY A 48 21.48 -34.71 -56.35
C GLY A 48 22.67 -33.80 -55.99
N MET A 49 23.32 -34.05 -54.84
CA MET A 49 24.40 -33.20 -54.33
C MET A 49 25.77 -33.70 -54.80
N SER A 50 26.67 -32.77 -55.15
CA SER A 50 28.07 -33.11 -55.43
C SER A 50 28.83 -33.37 -54.12
N ASP A 51 29.89 -34.19 -54.17
CA ASP A 51 30.76 -34.50 -53.01
C ASP A 51 31.25 -33.24 -52.26
N GLU A 52 31.41 -32.13 -52.98
CA GLU A 52 31.82 -30.85 -52.41
C GLU A 52 30.71 -30.17 -51.60
N GLN A 53 29.44 -30.31 -52.02
CA GLN A 53 28.27 -29.82 -51.30
C GLN A 53 27.97 -30.67 -50.06
N VAL A 54 28.12 -31.99 -50.16
CA VAL A 54 27.98 -32.90 -49.01
C VAL A 54 29.05 -32.61 -47.95
N ARG A 55 30.29 -32.38 -48.38
CA ARG A 55 31.40 -32.00 -47.49
C ARG A 55 31.15 -30.65 -46.80
N ALA A 56 30.56 -29.68 -47.50
CA ALA A 56 30.21 -28.38 -46.93
C ALA A 56 29.12 -28.50 -45.85
N LEU A 57 28.09 -29.33 -46.10
CA LEU A 57 26.99 -29.56 -45.16
C LEU A 57 27.44 -30.34 -43.91
N LEU A 58 28.31 -31.34 -44.09
CA LEU A 58 28.97 -32.04 -42.97
C LEU A 58 29.84 -31.11 -42.13
N LEU A 59 30.60 -30.20 -42.76
CA LEU A 59 31.38 -29.19 -42.05
C LEU A 59 30.50 -28.18 -41.29
N GLU A 60 29.30 -27.88 -41.80
CA GLU A 60 28.34 -27.00 -41.15
C GLU A 60 27.69 -27.67 -39.94
N GLU A 61 27.30 -28.94 -40.05
CA GLU A 61 26.69 -29.69 -38.95
C GLU A 61 27.72 -30.00 -37.86
N LEU A 62 28.96 -30.37 -38.23
CA LEU A 62 30.08 -30.49 -37.28
C LEU A 62 30.42 -29.17 -36.60
N ARG A 63 30.29 -28.03 -37.30
CA ARG A 63 30.42 -26.71 -36.67
C ARG A 63 29.29 -26.45 -35.69
N LYS A 64 28.05 -26.80 -36.03
CA LYS A 64 26.87 -26.66 -35.16
C LYS A 64 27.04 -27.47 -33.87
N GLU A 65 27.52 -28.70 -33.98
CA GLU A 65 27.80 -29.59 -32.85
C GLU A 65 28.98 -29.09 -32.01
N ALA A 66 30.04 -28.57 -32.64
CA ALA A 66 31.17 -27.97 -31.94
C ALA A 66 30.88 -26.59 -31.31
N LEU A 67 29.81 -25.90 -31.72
CA LEU A 67 29.46 -24.54 -31.28
C LEU A 67 28.48 -24.49 -30.10
N ALA A 68 27.94 -25.62 -29.65
CA ALA A 68 27.26 -25.71 -28.36
C ALA A 68 28.30 -26.11 -27.28
N PRO A 69 28.82 -25.23 -26.40
CA PRO A 69 28.56 -23.81 -26.15
C PRO A 69 29.90 -23.02 -26.01
N ALA A 70 30.56 -22.65 -27.12
CA ALA A 70 31.89 -22.01 -27.01
C ALA A 70 32.30 -21.10 -28.18
N ALA A 71 31.44 -20.16 -28.60
CA ALA A 71 31.91 -19.05 -29.45
C ALA A 71 31.25 -17.72 -29.09
N THR A 72 31.65 -17.15 -27.96
CA THR A 72 31.65 -15.71 -27.77
C THR A 72 33.00 -15.19 -28.28
N GLN A 73 33.23 -15.27 -29.60
CA GLN A 73 34.42 -14.66 -30.20
C GLN A 73 34.13 -13.17 -30.41
N GLU A 74 34.77 -12.36 -29.58
CA GLU A 74 34.70 -10.90 -29.56
C GLU A 74 35.16 -10.35 -30.93
N LYS A 75 34.20 -9.98 -31.79
CA LYS A 75 34.53 -9.29 -33.05
C LYS A 75 35.06 -7.90 -32.72
N ASN A 76 36.26 -7.57 -33.21
CA ASN A 76 36.89 -6.28 -32.99
C ASN A 76 35.98 -5.12 -33.38
N LEU A 77 35.89 -4.11 -32.52
CA LEU A 77 35.11 -2.89 -32.70
C LEU A 77 35.34 -2.24 -34.06
N ALA A 78 36.56 -2.32 -34.58
CA ALA A 78 36.94 -1.83 -35.91
C ALA A 78 36.23 -2.56 -37.07
N GLN A 79 36.08 -3.88 -37.02
CA GLN A 79 35.37 -4.65 -38.05
C GLN A 79 33.87 -4.36 -38.02
N VAL A 80 33.29 -4.26 -36.82
CA VAL A 80 31.87 -3.88 -36.64
C VAL A 80 31.61 -2.46 -37.15
N PHE A 81 32.52 -1.53 -36.84
CA PHE A 81 32.44 -0.16 -37.32
C PHE A 81 32.57 -0.09 -38.84
N SER A 82 33.53 -0.79 -39.44
CA SER A 82 33.73 -0.81 -40.89
C SER A 82 32.53 -1.36 -41.65
N ALA A 83 31.88 -2.42 -41.17
CA ALA A 83 30.69 -2.99 -41.79
C ALA A 83 29.47 -2.06 -41.71
N LYS A 84 29.31 -1.34 -40.59
CA LYS A 84 28.26 -0.32 -40.47
C LYS A 84 28.54 0.91 -41.33
N LEU A 85 29.80 1.34 -41.39
CA LEU A 85 30.22 2.45 -42.23
C LEU A 85 30.01 2.12 -43.71
N ALA A 86 30.31 0.88 -44.12
CA ALA A 86 30.03 0.38 -45.47
C ALA A 86 28.54 0.40 -45.78
N ARG A 87 27.67 -0.06 -44.86
CA ARG A 87 26.20 0.02 -45.05
C ARG A 87 25.68 1.46 -45.13
N VAL A 88 26.24 2.36 -44.32
CA VAL A 88 25.90 3.80 -44.38
C VAL A 88 26.33 4.38 -45.71
N HIS A 89 27.53 4.04 -46.18
CA HIS A 89 28.06 4.50 -47.47
C HIS A 89 27.22 3.97 -48.63
N GLU A 90 26.90 2.67 -48.66
CA GLU A 90 26.07 2.04 -49.67
C GLU A 90 24.66 2.66 -49.72
N ARG A 91 24.03 2.91 -48.56
CA ARG A 91 22.72 3.61 -48.51
C ARG A 91 22.82 5.08 -48.85
N PHE A 92 23.93 5.74 -48.54
CA PHE A 92 24.18 7.12 -48.95
C PHE A 92 24.30 7.22 -50.47
N ASP A 93 25.04 6.31 -51.09
CA ASP A 93 25.16 6.22 -52.55
C ASP A 93 23.82 5.85 -53.20
N TYR A 94 23.02 4.97 -52.60
CA TYR A 94 21.65 4.67 -53.06
C TYR A 94 20.70 5.88 -53.00
N LEU A 95 20.84 6.74 -51.98
CA LEU A 95 19.97 7.91 -51.79
C LEU A 95 20.42 9.12 -52.60
N PHE A 96 21.73 9.31 -52.78
CA PHE A 96 22.31 10.54 -53.32
C PHE A 96 23.15 10.35 -54.58
N GLY A 97 23.47 9.11 -54.98
CA GLY A 97 24.31 8.81 -56.14
C GLY A 97 23.73 9.30 -57.47
N ASP A 98 22.40 9.19 -57.62
CA ASP A 98 21.67 9.70 -58.80
C ASP A 98 20.92 11.02 -58.51
N ALA A 99 21.29 11.76 -57.46
CA ALA A 99 20.54 12.93 -57.00
C ALA A 99 20.36 14.02 -58.07
N ALA A 100 21.33 14.18 -58.98
CA ALA A 100 21.26 15.15 -60.06
C ALA A 100 20.20 14.79 -61.14
N GLN A 101 20.06 13.50 -61.48
CA GLN A 101 19.02 13.02 -62.41
C GLN A 101 17.66 12.93 -61.71
N ALA A 102 17.63 12.49 -60.45
CA ALA A 102 16.40 12.41 -59.67
C ALA A 102 15.75 13.79 -59.42
N ALA A 103 16.54 14.88 -59.41
CA ALA A 103 16.04 16.25 -59.28
C ALA A 103 15.32 16.76 -60.55
N GLU A 104 15.71 16.28 -61.73
CA GLU A 104 15.03 16.56 -62.99
C GLU A 104 13.70 15.81 -63.13
N ASP A 105 13.56 14.64 -62.50
CA ASP A 105 12.32 13.85 -62.50
C ASP A 105 11.26 14.33 -61.48
N ILE A 106 11.61 15.20 -60.52
CA ILE A 106 10.68 15.67 -59.47
C ILE A 106 9.42 16.35 -60.03
N PRO A 107 9.53 17.30 -60.99
CA PRO A 107 8.36 17.94 -61.59
C PRO A 107 7.46 16.93 -62.30
N ASP A 108 8.03 15.95 -63.00
CA ASP A 108 7.27 14.96 -63.78
C ASP A 108 6.58 13.93 -62.89
N VAL A 109 7.21 13.46 -61.81
CA VAL A 109 6.59 12.55 -60.83
C VAL A 109 5.45 13.23 -60.09
N VAL A 110 5.65 14.49 -59.65
CA VAL A 110 4.61 15.30 -59.00
C VAL A 110 3.47 15.60 -59.98
N PHE A 111 3.78 15.95 -61.23
CA PHE A 111 2.78 16.24 -62.25
C PHE A 111 2.00 14.99 -62.69
N LYS A 112 2.65 13.81 -62.77
CA LYS A 112 2.01 12.53 -63.10
C LYS A 112 1.12 12.00 -61.96
N ALA A 113 1.49 12.27 -60.71
CA ALA A 113 0.65 12.02 -59.54
C ALA A 113 -0.58 12.96 -59.50
N VAL A 114 -0.41 14.25 -59.81
CA VAL A 114 -1.50 15.25 -59.79
C VAL A 114 -2.45 15.12 -60.99
N SER A 115 -1.96 14.67 -62.16
CA SER A 115 -2.73 14.57 -63.41
C SER A 115 -3.61 13.31 -63.53
N GLY A 116 -3.69 12.46 -62.49
CA GLY A 116 -4.63 11.33 -62.44
C GLY A 116 -4.24 10.09 -63.25
N ARG A 117 -2.97 9.97 -63.67
CA ARG A 117 -2.43 8.77 -64.37
C ARG A 117 -1.74 7.75 -63.43
N GLY A 118 -1.74 7.98 -62.12
CA GLY A 118 -1.27 7.02 -61.11
C GLY A 118 -2.30 5.93 -60.81
N LYS A 119 -1.90 4.86 -60.10
CA LYS A 119 -2.78 3.73 -59.72
C LYS A 119 -4.05 4.17 -58.98
N VAL A 120 -4.02 5.32 -58.27
CA VAL A 120 -5.16 5.88 -57.53
C VAL A 120 -5.42 7.33 -57.97
N PRO A 121 -6.67 7.74 -58.30
CA PRO A 121 -6.99 9.12 -58.64
C PRO A 121 -6.86 10.03 -57.41
N LEU A 122 -5.77 10.82 -57.35
CA LEU A 122 -5.45 11.69 -56.22
C LEU A 122 -6.54 12.72 -55.90
N ILE A 123 -7.24 13.21 -56.93
CA ILE A 123 -8.27 14.26 -56.79
C ILE A 123 -9.49 13.73 -56.03
N ASP A 124 -9.94 12.51 -56.31
CA ASP A 124 -11.12 11.94 -55.64
C ASP A 124 -10.79 11.51 -54.21
N LEU A 125 -9.55 11.07 -53.99
CA LEU A 125 -9.05 10.81 -52.66
C LEU A 125 -8.92 12.09 -51.82
N ALA A 126 -8.43 13.17 -52.43
CA ALA A 126 -8.35 14.48 -51.78
C ALA A 126 -9.74 15.01 -51.39
N LYS A 127 -10.75 14.87 -52.26
CA LYS A 127 -12.15 15.18 -51.91
C LYS A 127 -12.63 14.36 -50.70
N GLY A 128 -12.30 13.08 -50.66
CA GLY A 128 -12.59 12.19 -49.53
C GLY A 128 -11.97 12.65 -48.21
N ILE A 129 -10.67 12.95 -48.24
CA ILE A 129 -9.93 13.47 -47.07
C ILE A 129 -10.51 14.81 -46.60
N VAL A 130 -10.83 15.72 -47.53
CA VAL A 130 -11.42 17.03 -47.21
C VAL A 130 -12.80 16.86 -46.59
N LEU A 131 -13.65 16.00 -47.16
CA LEU A 131 -14.99 15.71 -46.63
C LEU A 131 -14.91 15.15 -45.21
N LEU A 132 -14.07 14.14 -44.98
CA LEU A 132 -13.87 13.54 -43.65
C LEU A 132 -13.27 14.54 -42.66
N SER A 133 -12.37 15.42 -43.11
CA SER A 133 -11.81 16.51 -42.30
C SER A 133 -12.90 17.50 -41.87
N LEU A 134 -13.79 17.91 -42.79
CA LEU A 134 -14.89 18.82 -42.49
C LEU A 134 -15.87 18.20 -41.50
N ILE A 135 -16.20 16.91 -41.66
CA ILE A 135 -17.04 16.16 -40.72
C ILE A 135 -16.37 16.10 -39.34
N TRP A 136 -15.07 15.78 -39.27
CA TRP A 136 -14.32 15.76 -38.00
C TRP A 136 -14.34 17.13 -37.30
N ILE A 137 -14.08 18.22 -38.03
CA ILE A 137 -14.13 19.59 -37.50
C ILE A 137 -15.55 19.91 -37.01
N GLY A 138 -16.57 19.58 -37.81
CA GLY A 138 -17.98 19.85 -37.49
C GLY A 138 -18.45 19.15 -36.22
N VAL A 139 -18.22 17.82 -36.12
CA VAL A 139 -18.55 17.02 -34.92
C VAL A 139 -17.85 17.58 -33.68
N ARG A 140 -16.59 17.98 -33.82
CA ARG A 140 -15.80 18.54 -32.72
C ARG A 140 -16.28 19.92 -32.29
N MET A 141 -16.61 20.80 -33.24
CA MET A 141 -17.16 22.12 -32.94
C MET A 141 -18.49 21.99 -32.22
N PHE A 142 -19.36 21.09 -32.69
CA PHE A 142 -20.64 20.78 -32.04
C PHE A 142 -20.44 20.24 -30.62
N TYR A 143 -19.57 19.25 -30.44
CA TYR A 143 -19.25 18.68 -29.13
C TYR A 143 -18.69 19.73 -28.15
N ARG A 144 -17.75 20.58 -28.62
CA ARG A 144 -17.19 21.67 -27.81
C ARG A 144 -18.22 22.72 -27.45
N ARG A 145 -19.16 23.03 -28.34
CA ARG A 145 -20.25 23.96 -28.07
C ARG A 145 -21.19 23.41 -26.99
N LYS A 146 -21.55 22.13 -27.07
CA LYS A 146 -22.42 21.47 -26.08
C LYS A 146 -21.77 21.31 -24.71
N THR A 147 -20.47 21.04 -24.67
CA THR A 147 -19.70 20.87 -23.41
C THR A 147 -19.14 22.16 -22.84
N ARG A 148 -19.44 23.33 -23.44
CA ARG A 148 -18.89 24.64 -23.02
C ARG A 148 -19.20 24.98 -21.57
N ASN A 149 -20.43 24.74 -21.12
CA ASN A 149 -20.85 25.06 -19.75
C ASN A 149 -20.10 24.20 -18.72
N LEU A 150 -20.03 22.88 -18.94
CA LEU A 150 -19.26 21.95 -18.11
C LEU A 150 -17.77 22.32 -18.05
N ARG A 151 -17.18 22.70 -19.19
CA ARG A 151 -15.77 23.11 -19.25
C ARG A 151 -15.52 24.40 -18.47
N ASN A 152 -16.39 25.38 -18.59
CA ASN A 152 -16.28 26.64 -17.85
C ASN A 152 -16.33 26.40 -16.33
N ILE A 153 -17.24 25.54 -15.85
CA ILE A 153 -17.36 25.19 -14.42
C ILE A 153 -16.07 24.55 -13.88
N ILE A 154 -15.37 23.77 -14.71
CA ILE A 154 -14.10 23.14 -14.33
C ILE A 154 -12.97 24.19 -14.35
N GLU A 155 -12.96 25.09 -15.32
CA GLU A 155 -11.90 26.09 -15.50
C GLU A 155 -11.93 27.22 -14.44
N THR A 156 -13.08 27.53 -13.82
CA THR A 156 -13.21 28.56 -12.76
C THR A 156 -12.91 28.05 -11.34
N THR A 157 -11.99 27.10 -11.16
CA THR A 157 -11.69 26.51 -9.84
C THR A 157 -10.73 27.39 -9.02
N PRO A 158 -11.00 27.68 -7.72
CA PRO A 158 -10.14 28.49 -6.87
C PRO A 158 -8.78 27.82 -6.55
N LYS A 159 -7.75 28.63 -6.31
CA LYS A 159 -6.33 28.23 -6.21
C LYS A 159 -6.02 27.34 -4.98
N GLU A 160 -6.84 27.38 -3.94
CA GLU A 160 -6.56 26.80 -2.60
C GLU A 160 -6.98 25.32 -2.41
N TRP A 161 -7.39 24.63 -3.47
CA TRP A 161 -7.82 23.24 -3.31
C TRP A 161 -6.64 22.27 -3.08
N GLY A 162 -6.85 21.32 -2.15
CA GLY A 162 -5.91 20.24 -1.86
C GLY A 162 -5.67 19.29 -3.06
N PHE A 163 -4.54 18.58 -3.02
CA PHE A 163 -4.01 17.75 -4.12
C PHE A 163 -5.07 16.86 -4.81
N PHE A 164 -5.75 16.01 -4.05
CA PHE A 164 -6.72 15.05 -4.59
C PHE A 164 -7.87 15.71 -5.36
N ARG A 165 -8.38 16.85 -4.87
CA ARG A 165 -9.52 17.53 -5.51
C ARG A 165 -9.14 18.17 -6.84
N LYS A 166 -7.94 18.74 -6.93
CA LYS A 166 -7.40 19.31 -8.17
C LYS A 166 -7.11 18.22 -9.22
N VAL A 167 -6.48 17.10 -8.82
CA VAL A 167 -6.24 15.96 -9.72
C VAL A 167 -7.57 15.38 -10.24
N LEU A 168 -8.55 15.19 -9.37
CA LEU A 168 -9.88 14.70 -9.77
C LEU A 168 -10.54 15.60 -10.82
N ARG A 169 -10.47 16.93 -10.66
CA ARG A 169 -10.97 17.90 -11.65
C ARG A 169 -10.18 17.87 -12.96
N LEU A 170 -8.87 17.69 -12.90
CA LEU A 170 -8.01 17.54 -14.07
C LEU A 170 -8.38 16.27 -14.86
N CYS A 171 -8.60 15.15 -14.17
CA CYS A 171 -9.06 13.89 -14.75
C CYS A 171 -10.46 14.03 -15.35
N MET A 172 -11.38 14.74 -14.69
CA MET A 172 -12.71 15.03 -15.22
C MET A 172 -12.63 15.83 -16.52
N ARG A 173 -11.76 16.84 -16.59
CA ARG A 173 -11.51 17.62 -17.81
C ARG A 173 -10.94 16.75 -18.94
N ALA A 174 -9.92 15.94 -18.63
CA ALA A 174 -9.32 15.01 -19.60
C ALA A 174 -10.35 14.00 -20.11
N SER A 175 -11.24 13.51 -19.25
CA SER A 175 -12.31 12.58 -19.64
C SER A 175 -13.30 13.20 -20.62
N ILE A 176 -13.70 14.46 -20.41
CA ILE A 176 -14.56 15.20 -21.35
C ILE A 176 -13.85 15.37 -22.70
N ASP A 177 -12.55 15.67 -22.71
CA ASP A 177 -11.80 15.82 -23.94
C ASP A 177 -11.57 14.47 -24.67
N LEU A 178 -11.27 13.40 -23.93
CA LEU A 178 -11.12 12.03 -24.46
C LEU A 178 -12.43 11.52 -25.07
N PHE A 179 -13.56 11.71 -24.39
CA PHE A 179 -14.87 11.32 -24.91
C PHE A 179 -15.19 12.06 -26.21
N GLY A 180 -14.81 13.34 -26.32
CA GLY A 180 -14.94 14.09 -27.57
C GLY A 180 -14.11 13.51 -28.72
N ILE A 181 -12.88 13.06 -28.43
CA ILE A 181 -12.02 12.39 -29.41
C ILE A 181 -12.65 11.08 -29.85
N VAL A 182 -13.01 10.20 -28.90
CA VAL A 182 -13.63 8.89 -29.16
C VAL A 182 -14.92 9.06 -29.98
N LEU A 183 -15.79 9.99 -29.60
CA LEU A 183 -17.02 10.28 -30.34
C LEU A 183 -16.72 10.71 -31.78
N SER A 184 -15.79 11.65 -31.99
CA SER A 184 -15.41 12.08 -33.34
C SER A 184 -14.79 10.93 -34.15
N SER A 185 -14.00 10.08 -33.51
CA SER A 185 -13.36 8.92 -34.12
C SER A 185 -14.38 7.87 -34.57
N VAL A 186 -15.39 7.57 -33.75
CA VAL A 186 -16.46 6.62 -34.08
C VAL A 186 -17.31 7.14 -35.25
N VAL A 187 -17.66 8.43 -35.26
CA VAL A 187 -18.42 9.03 -36.36
C VAL A 187 -17.64 8.95 -37.67
N ILE A 188 -16.35 9.26 -37.66
CA ILE A 188 -15.51 9.20 -38.87
C ILE A 188 -15.29 7.79 -39.33
N LEU A 189 -15.04 6.85 -38.41
CA LEU A 189 -14.90 5.45 -38.74
C LEU A 189 -16.20 4.91 -39.35
N GLY A 190 -17.36 5.29 -38.82
CA GLY A 190 -18.67 4.93 -39.38
C GLY A 190 -18.90 5.50 -40.78
N VAL A 191 -18.59 6.79 -40.99
CA VAL A 191 -18.68 7.43 -42.32
C VAL A 191 -17.68 6.80 -43.31
N TYR A 192 -16.47 6.46 -42.86
CA TYR A 192 -15.47 5.77 -43.65
C TYR A 192 -15.94 4.39 -44.08
N LEU A 193 -16.45 3.58 -43.15
CA LEU A 193 -16.97 2.25 -43.45
C LEU A 193 -18.13 2.32 -44.44
N PHE A 194 -19.01 3.31 -44.30
CA PHE A 194 -20.16 3.50 -45.19
C PHE A 194 -19.80 3.99 -46.60
N LEU A 195 -18.87 4.96 -46.73
CA LEU A 195 -18.53 5.56 -48.03
C LEU A 195 -17.51 4.76 -48.84
N TYR A 196 -16.66 3.94 -48.18
CA TYR A 196 -15.50 3.30 -48.83
C TYR A 196 -15.51 1.77 -48.79
N GLU A 197 -16.65 1.15 -48.46
CA GLU A 197 -16.79 -0.32 -48.38
C GLU A 197 -16.32 -1.05 -49.66
N GLN A 198 -16.58 -0.44 -50.83
CA GLN A 198 -16.39 -1.04 -52.17
C GLN A 198 -15.04 -0.77 -52.84
N SER A 199 -14.20 0.14 -52.33
CA SER A 199 -12.91 0.50 -52.97
C SER A 199 -11.73 -0.15 -52.24
N SER A 200 -10.99 -1.06 -52.90
CA SER A 200 -9.87 -1.78 -52.25
C SER A 200 -8.60 -0.94 -52.10
N GLU A 201 -8.39 0.06 -52.97
CA GLU A 201 -7.12 0.80 -53.06
C GLU A 201 -7.07 2.09 -52.22
N ALA A 202 -8.24 2.68 -51.88
CA ALA A 202 -8.31 3.92 -51.10
C ALA A 202 -8.29 3.69 -49.57
N LYS A 203 -8.59 2.46 -49.12
CA LYS A 203 -8.66 2.07 -47.69
C LYS A 203 -7.39 2.39 -46.88
N PRO A 204 -6.19 1.96 -47.29
CA PRO A 204 -4.98 2.19 -46.47
C PRO A 204 -4.62 3.68 -46.37
N ILE A 205 -4.92 4.46 -47.41
CA ILE A 205 -4.64 5.90 -47.45
C ILE A 205 -5.54 6.65 -46.47
N ILE A 206 -6.85 6.41 -46.50
CA ILE A 206 -7.80 7.09 -45.62
C ILE A 206 -7.60 6.65 -44.17
N LEU A 207 -7.27 5.38 -43.93
CA LEU A 207 -6.92 4.87 -42.60
C LEU A 207 -5.68 5.58 -42.04
N SER A 208 -4.66 5.81 -42.87
CA SER A 208 -3.46 6.55 -42.46
C SER A 208 -3.74 8.01 -42.11
N TRP A 209 -4.60 8.69 -42.90
CA TRP A 209 -5.08 10.02 -42.57
C TRP A 209 -5.81 10.05 -41.23
N PHE A 210 -6.68 9.07 -40.98
CA PHE A 210 -7.41 8.96 -39.72
C PHE A 210 -6.46 8.76 -38.52
N ILE A 211 -5.47 7.87 -38.64
CA ILE A 211 -4.45 7.64 -37.60
C ILE A 211 -3.66 8.93 -37.33
N THR A 212 -3.28 9.66 -38.38
CA THR A 212 -2.55 10.93 -38.29
C THR A 212 -3.35 12.01 -37.54
N VAL A 213 -4.64 12.14 -37.83
CA VAL A 213 -5.53 13.08 -37.12
C VAL A 213 -5.68 12.68 -35.65
N LEU A 214 -5.87 11.39 -35.37
CA LEU A 214 -5.98 10.86 -34.00
C LEU A 214 -4.69 11.12 -33.20
N LEU A 215 -3.52 10.97 -33.82
CA LEU A 215 -2.23 11.25 -33.19
C LEU A 215 -2.12 12.72 -32.74
N VAL A 216 -2.47 13.68 -33.60
CA VAL A 216 -2.47 15.12 -33.26
C VAL A 216 -3.42 15.42 -32.12
N ASP A 217 -4.58 14.75 -32.09
CA ASP A 217 -5.56 14.92 -31.02
C ASP A 217 -5.11 14.39 -29.69
N PHE A 218 -4.45 13.24 -29.72
CA PHE A 218 -3.86 12.64 -28.55
C PHE A 218 -2.77 13.56 -27.97
N VAL A 219 -1.87 14.09 -28.81
CA VAL A 219 -0.87 15.08 -28.38
C VAL A 219 -1.55 16.32 -27.79
N GLY A 220 -2.64 16.80 -28.41
CA GLY A 220 -3.41 17.92 -27.89
C GLY A 220 -4.16 17.64 -26.58
N LEU A 221 -4.60 16.40 -26.33
CA LEU A 221 -5.18 15.96 -25.06
C LEU A 221 -4.12 15.98 -23.96
N VAL A 222 -2.96 15.37 -24.21
CA VAL A 222 -1.83 15.34 -23.27
C VAL A 222 -1.35 16.76 -22.97
N ALA A 223 -1.16 17.60 -23.99
CA ALA A 223 -0.74 18.98 -23.81
C ALA A 223 -1.75 19.81 -22.99
N ARG A 224 -3.06 19.61 -23.17
CA ARG A 224 -4.11 20.26 -22.35
C ARG A 224 -4.14 19.77 -20.91
N PHE A 225 -3.84 18.49 -20.69
CA PHE A 225 -3.77 17.90 -19.37
C PHE A 225 -2.55 18.42 -18.59
N VAL A 226 -1.39 18.53 -19.24
CA VAL A 226 -0.13 18.93 -18.60
C VAL A 226 0.00 20.44 -18.43
N LEU A 227 -0.24 21.21 -19.51
CA LEU A 227 0.03 22.66 -19.52
C LEU A 227 -1.13 23.51 -18.99
N VAL A 228 -2.35 22.97 -19.02
CA VAL A 228 -3.58 23.65 -18.54
C VAL A 228 -3.60 25.13 -18.98
N PRO A 229 -3.63 25.42 -20.30
CA PRO A 229 -3.31 26.75 -20.81
C PRO A 229 -4.28 27.85 -20.39
N LYS A 230 -5.54 27.50 -20.08
CA LYS A 230 -6.63 28.46 -19.79
C LYS A 230 -6.95 28.67 -18.31
N ALA A 231 -6.45 27.83 -17.41
CA ALA A 231 -6.86 27.84 -16.00
C ALA A 231 -5.64 27.81 -15.08
N GLU A 232 -5.31 28.94 -14.47
CA GLU A 232 -4.16 29.06 -13.57
C GLU A 232 -4.36 28.28 -12.26
N GLY A 233 -5.59 28.28 -11.71
CA GLY A 233 -5.90 27.61 -10.44
C GLY A 233 -5.76 26.08 -10.46
N LEU A 234 -5.75 25.48 -11.66
CA LEU A 234 -5.53 24.05 -11.89
C LEU A 234 -4.13 23.74 -12.46
N ARG A 235 -3.31 24.76 -12.72
CA ARG A 235 -1.97 24.58 -13.27
C ARG A 235 -1.00 24.22 -12.16
N TYR A 236 -0.31 23.11 -12.35
CA TYR A 236 0.71 22.65 -11.42
C TYR A 236 2.14 22.92 -11.89
N LEU A 237 2.37 23.03 -13.20
CA LEU A 237 3.64 23.53 -13.71
C LEU A 237 3.76 25.02 -13.36
N PRO A 238 4.91 25.49 -12.84
CA PRO A 238 5.14 26.89 -12.50
C PRO A 238 5.38 27.71 -13.78
N LEU A 239 4.37 27.79 -14.65
CA LEU A 239 4.38 28.55 -15.89
C LEU A 239 3.36 29.69 -15.79
N SER A 240 3.73 30.86 -16.31
CA SER A 240 2.81 31.98 -16.49
C SER A 240 1.70 31.61 -17.47
N ASN A 241 0.56 32.31 -17.40
CA ASN A 241 -0.56 32.08 -18.33
C ASN A 241 -0.15 32.29 -19.79
N GLU A 242 0.69 33.30 -20.04
CA GLU A 242 1.19 33.62 -21.37
C GLU A 242 2.13 32.53 -21.92
N THR A 243 3.10 32.11 -21.11
CA THR A 243 4.03 31.03 -21.50
C THR A 243 3.28 29.72 -21.73
N ALA A 244 2.35 29.34 -20.84
CA ALA A 244 1.61 28.09 -20.98
C ALA A 244 0.76 28.04 -22.26
N MET A 245 0.15 29.16 -22.65
CA MET A 245 -0.62 29.25 -23.89
C MET A 245 0.28 29.23 -25.13
N THR A 246 1.41 29.95 -25.08
CA THR A 246 2.39 30.00 -26.17
C THR A 246 2.98 28.62 -26.43
N VAL A 247 3.49 27.94 -25.39
CA VAL A 247 4.03 26.58 -25.49
C VAL A 247 2.97 25.61 -26.00
N TYR A 248 1.73 25.69 -25.53
CA TYR A 248 0.64 24.84 -26.01
C TYR A 248 0.37 25.02 -27.51
N GLN A 249 0.37 26.26 -28.01
CA GLN A 249 0.17 26.53 -29.44
C GLN A 249 1.31 25.98 -30.29
N TRP A 250 2.56 26.21 -29.88
CA TRP A 250 3.74 25.68 -30.58
C TRP A 250 3.77 24.15 -30.62
N VAL A 251 3.48 23.48 -29.50
CA VAL A 251 3.40 22.00 -29.44
C VAL A 251 2.36 21.47 -30.43
N LEU A 252 1.19 22.12 -30.54
CA LEU A 252 0.18 21.74 -31.53
C LEU A 252 0.60 22.01 -32.98
N TRP A 253 1.25 23.14 -33.24
CA TRP A 253 1.76 23.45 -34.58
C TRP A 253 2.82 22.43 -35.02
N ILE A 254 3.81 22.15 -34.17
CA ILE A 254 4.86 21.16 -34.44
C ILE A 254 4.25 19.78 -34.63
N SER A 255 3.29 19.37 -33.79
CA SER A 255 2.59 18.09 -33.93
C SER A 255 1.83 17.96 -35.25
N ARG A 256 1.15 19.03 -35.70
CA ARG A 256 0.45 19.05 -37.00
C ARG A 256 1.42 18.94 -38.18
N ILE A 257 2.54 19.65 -38.12
CA ILE A 257 3.59 19.59 -39.16
C ILE A 257 4.20 18.19 -39.22
N ALA A 258 4.54 17.60 -38.07
CA ALA A 258 5.05 16.24 -37.98
C ALA A 258 4.05 15.21 -38.54
N ALA A 259 2.78 15.34 -38.17
CA ALA A 259 1.70 14.47 -38.61
C ALA A 259 1.48 14.56 -40.13
N LEU A 260 1.51 15.78 -40.69
CA LEU A 260 1.41 16.01 -42.13
C LEU A 260 2.61 15.41 -42.88
N GLY A 261 3.83 15.59 -42.37
CA GLY A 261 5.02 14.99 -42.97
C GLY A 261 5.00 13.45 -42.94
N LEU A 262 4.60 12.84 -41.82
CA LEU A 262 4.41 11.39 -41.72
C LEU A 262 3.34 10.86 -42.68
N LEU A 263 2.25 11.60 -42.87
CA LEU A 263 1.21 11.27 -43.84
C LEU A 263 1.75 11.30 -45.28
N ILE A 264 2.52 12.33 -45.64
CA ILE A 264 3.18 12.41 -46.95
C ILE A 264 4.15 11.24 -47.15
N SER A 265 4.97 10.93 -46.13
CA SER A 265 5.86 9.76 -46.18
C SER A 265 5.08 8.47 -46.40
N PHE A 266 3.95 8.26 -45.71
CA PHE A 266 3.13 7.07 -45.88
C PHE A 266 2.44 7.00 -47.25
N LEU A 267 2.01 8.14 -47.81
CA LEU A 267 1.48 8.21 -49.17
C LEU A 267 2.52 7.80 -50.21
N ILE A 268 3.77 8.24 -50.06
CA ILE A 268 4.88 7.86 -50.94
C ILE A 268 5.13 6.35 -50.87
N LEU A 269 5.09 5.77 -49.65
CA LEU A 269 5.24 4.33 -49.45
C LEU A 269 4.15 3.51 -50.16
N LEU A 270 2.90 3.99 -50.15
CA LEU A 270 1.77 3.28 -50.77
C LEU A 270 1.74 3.35 -52.30
N GLN A 271 2.40 4.33 -52.93
CA GLN A 271 2.50 4.42 -54.39
C GLN A 271 3.43 3.34 -54.98
N GLY A 272 4.18 2.62 -54.14
CA GLY A 272 5.13 1.59 -54.58
C GLY A 272 6.40 2.16 -55.21
N GLU A 273 6.66 3.44 -55.01
CA GLU A 273 7.90 4.11 -55.39
C GLU A 273 9.10 3.58 -54.58
N ALA A 274 10.31 3.75 -55.12
CA ALA A 274 11.54 3.26 -54.49
C ALA A 274 11.70 3.74 -53.02
N GLU A 275 12.17 2.86 -52.12
CA GLU A 275 12.37 3.08 -50.67
C GLU A 275 13.12 4.40 -50.38
N ARG A 276 13.95 4.85 -51.33
CA ARG A 276 14.65 6.15 -51.32
C ARG A 276 13.77 7.35 -50.98
N TRP A 277 12.60 7.48 -51.61
CA TRP A 277 11.75 8.66 -51.48
C TRP A 277 11.04 8.70 -50.12
N TYR A 278 10.68 7.52 -49.60
CA TYR A 278 10.14 7.38 -48.25
C TYR A 278 11.16 7.84 -47.20
N LEU A 279 12.40 7.35 -47.27
CA LEU A 279 13.45 7.72 -46.31
C LEU A 279 13.82 9.21 -46.38
N LEU A 280 13.89 9.78 -47.58
CA LEU A 280 14.18 11.21 -47.78
C LEU A 280 13.07 12.10 -47.22
N SER A 281 11.80 11.76 -47.49
CA SER A 281 10.65 12.49 -46.93
C SER A 281 10.63 12.49 -45.40
N LEU A 282 11.06 11.39 -44.78
CA LEU A 282 11.12 11.23 -43.33
C LEU A 282 12.28 12.04 -42.73
N ALA A 283 13.43 12.09 -43.41
CA ALA A 283 14.55 12.95 -43.05
C ALA A 283 14.17 14.44 -43.12
N VAL A 284 13.53 14.89 -44.20
CA VAL A 284 13.06 16.27 -44.35
C VAL A 284 12.02 16.63 -43.29
N THR A 285 11.04 15.76 -43.05
CA THR A 285 10.02 15.96 -42.01
C THR A 285 10.65 16.13 -40.63
N SER A 286 11.61 15.26 -40.28
CA SER A 286 12.30 15.34 -38.99
C SER A 286 13.11 16.63 -38.82
N PHE A 287 13.75 17.12 -39.90
CA PHE A 287 14.50 18.38 -39.88
C PHE A 287 13.59 19.56 -39.58
N ILE A 288 12.43 19.65 -40.26
CA ILE A 288 11.44 20.70 -40.03
C ILE A 288 10.92 20.67 -38.57
N VAL A 289 10.66 19.48 -38.04
CA VAL A 289 10.22 19.31 -36.65
C VAL A 289 11.29 19.77 -35.66
N VAL A 290 12.56 19.39 -35.86
CA VAL A 290 13.68 19.80 -34.99
C VAL A 290 13.89 21.30 -35.06
N CYS A 291 13.87 21.91 -36.26
CA CYS A 291 13.92 23.37 -36.41
C CYS A 291 12.76 24.07 -35.69
N GLY A 292 11.54 23.53 -35.78
CA GLY A 292 10.37 24.05 -35.07
C GLY A 292 10.54 24.01 -33.55
N ILE A 293 11.08 22.91 -33.00
CA ILE A 293 11.38 22.78 -31.57
C ILE A 293 12.52 23.75 -31.17
N SER A 294 13.56 23.89 -31.99
CA SER A 294 14.66 24.83 -31.73
C SER A 294 14.18 26.28 -31.71
N LEU A 295 13.28 26.67 -32.62
CA LEU A 295 12.67 28.00 -32.64
C LEU A 295 11.81 28.26 -31.39
N LEU A 296 11.01 27.27 -30.97
CA LEU A 296 10.27 27.33 -29.70
C LEU A 296 11.21 27.59 -28.52
N VAL A 297 12.29 26.81 -28.42
CA VAL A 297 13.29 26.94 -27.33
C VAL A 297 13.92 28.32 -27.32
N VAL A 298 14.36 28.84 -28.47
CA VAL A 298 14.98 30.16 -28.56
C VAL A 298 13.99 31.28 -28.22
N TRP A 299 12.74 31.14 -28.65
CA TRP A 299 11.68 32.09 -28.35
C TRP A 299 11.37 32.15 -26.84
N GLU A 300 11.17 31.00 -26.20
CA GLU A 300 10.88 30.96 -24.76
C GLU A 300 12.10 31.29 -23.90
N ALA A 301 13.32 31.04 -24.39
CA ALA A 301 14.56 31.37 -23.69
C ALA A 301 14.72 32.87 -23.43
N ARG A 302 14.20 33.74 -24.32
CA ARG A 302 14.21 35.19 -24.10
C ARG A 302 13.45 35.59 -22.82
N ASN A 303 12.34 34.91 -22.53
CA ASN A 303 11.53 35.17 -21.33
C ASN A 303 12.05 34.40 -20.10
N GLY A 304 12.47 33.14 -20.28
CA GLY A 304 12.90 32.25 -19.19
C GLY A 304 14.26 32.58 -18.58
N THR A 305 15.23 33.05 -19.38
CA THR A 305 16.59 33.40 -18.91
C THR A 305 16.59 34.55 -17.90
N ALA A 306 15.66 35.51 -18.05
CA ALA A 306 15.49 36.62 -17.12
C ALA A 306 15.01 36.13 -15.73
N ALA A 307 14.04 35.21 -15.71
CA ALA A 307 13.52 34.61 -14.47
C ALA A 307 14.57 33.75 -13.74
N LEU A 308 15.33 32.93 -14.47
CA LEU A 308 16.39 32.09 -13.92
C LEU A 308 17.56 32.90 -13.31
N ARG A 309 17.87 34.06 -13.90
CA ARG A 309 18.92 34.95 -13.39
C ARG A 309 18.51 35.73 -12.14
N LYS A 310 17.21 36.02 -11.95
CA LYS A 310 16.70 36.75 -10.78
C LYS A 310 16.94 36.02 -9.45
N ASN A 311 16.87 34.68 -9.46
CA ASN A 311 17.03 33.84 -8.26
C ASN A 311 18.45 33.25 -8.10
N THR A 312 19.43 33.70 -8.88
CA THR A 312 20.78 33.12 -8.88
C THR A 312 21.82 34.19 -8.56
N GLN A 313 22.75 33.87 -7.65
CA GLN A 313 23.86 34.78 -7.32
C GLN A 313 24.68 35.14 -8.56
N ILE A 314 24.91 36.44 -8.75
CA ILE A 314 25.69 37.01 -9.85
C ILE A 314 27.13 36.47 -9.76
N GLY A 315 27.62 35.85 -10.84
CA GLY A 315 28.96 35.24 -10.90
C GLY A 315 29.05 33.73 -10.64
N SER A 316 27.97 33.08 -10.19
CA SER A 316 27.93 31.62 -10.01
C SER A 316 27.93 30.87 -11.35
N LEU A 317 28.48 29.65 -11.38
CA LEU A 317 28.42 28.74 -12.54
C LEU A 317 26.96 28.50 -12.99
N ARG A 318 26.01 28.50 -12.05
CA ARG A 318 24.57 28.41 -12.36
C ARG A 318 24.06 29.61 -13.16
N TYR A 319 24.57 30.81 -12.88
CA TYR A 319 24.20 32.04 -13.59
C TYR A 319 24.69 32.02 -15.03
N GLN A 320 25.92 31.55 -15.26
CA GLN A 320 26.50 31.42 -16.60
C GLN A 320 25.76 30.34 -17.42
N VAL A 321 25.50 29.18 -16.83
CA VAL A 321 24.73 28.10 -17.48
C VAL A 321 23.29 28.57 -17.78
N ALA A 322 22.66 29.32 -16.87
CA ALA A 322 21.35 29.93 -17.11
C ALA A 322 21.35 30.98 -18.26
N GLY A 323 22.51 31.50 -18.66
CA GLY A 323 22.63 32.35 -19.84
C GLY A 323 22.74 31.59 -21.17
N ILE A 324 23.33 30.39 -21.16
CA ILE A 324 23.74 29.67 -22.38
C ILE A 324 22.90 28.40 -22.62
N TRP A 325 22.05 28.01 -21.66
CA TRP A 325 21.30 26.74 -21.71
C TRP A 325 20.52 26.51 -23.02
N HIS A 326 19.97 27.56 -23.62
CA HIS A 326 19.19 27.46 -24.85
C HIS A 326 20.06 27.12 -26.05
N VAL A 327 21.27 27.69 -26.14
CA VAL A 327 22.26 27.33 -27.17
C VAL A 327 22.69 25.88 -26.99
N MET A 328 22.98 25.46 -25.75
CA MET A 328 23.33 24.06 -25.47
C MET A 328 22.22 23.10 -25.89
N LEU A 329 20.95 23.43 -25.60
CA LEU A 329 19.81 22.60 -25.93
C LEU A 329 19.57 22.53 -27.44
N VAL A 330 19.67 23.65 -28.17
CA VAL A 330 19.53 23.67 -29.63
C VAL A 330 20.63 22.85 -30.30
N THR A 331 21.89 23.03 -29.88
CA THR A 331 23.01 22.22 -30.38
C THR A 331 22.80 20.73 -30.09
N LEU A 332 22.29 20.37 -28.91
CA LEU A 332 21.98 18.98 -28.56
C LEU A 332 20.87 18.40 -29.45
N LEU A 333 19.80 19.16 -29.71
CA LEU A 333 18.70 18.73 -30.58
C LEU A 333 19.18 18.50 -32.02
N PHE A 334 20.01 19.40 -32.55
CA PHE A 334 20.58 19.27 -33.89
C PHE A 334 21.53 18.07 -33.98
N PHE A 335 22.40 17.90 -32.99
CA PHE A 335 23.31 16.75 -32.94
C PHE A 335 22.54 15.42 -32.79
N GLY A 336 21.50 15.39 -31.95
CA GLY A 336 20.62 14.24 -31.80
C GLY A 336 19.90 13.88 -33.10
N TRP A 337 19.46 14.89 -33.86
CA TRP A 337 18.90 14.70 -35.20
C TRP A 337 19.93 14.10 -36.18
N LEU A 338 21.18 14.59 -36.18
CA LEU A 338 22.26 14.03 -37.00
C LEU A 338 22.53 12.55 -36.66
N CYS A 339 22.60 12.22 -35.38
CA CYS A 339 22.71 10.83 -34.93
C CYS A 339 21.52 9.98 -35.37
N TRP A 340 20.31 10.53 -35.28
CA TRP A 340 19.12 9.84 -35.75
C TRP A 340 19.12 9.62 -37.26
N LEU A 341 19.64 10.55 -38.06
CA LEU A 341 19.83 10.39 -39.51
C LEU A 341 20.76 9.20 -39.80
N VAL A 342 21.87 9.08 -39.07
CA VAL A 342 22.77 7.91 -39.19
C VAL A 342 22.03 6.62 -38.81
N VAL A 343 21.22 6.63 -37.74
CA VAL A 343 20.41 5.45 -37.36
C VAL A 343 19.34 5.14 -38.41
N LEU A 344 18.73 6.15 -39.03
CA LEU A 344 17.80 5.98 -40.15
C LEU A 344 18.48 5.28 -41.32
N MET A 345 19.74 5.63 -41.63
CA MET A 345 20.54 4.93 -42.64
C MET A 345 20.91 3.50 -42.24
N VAL A 346 20.96 3.14 -40.96
CA VAL A 346 21.29 1.76 -40.54
C VAL A 346 20.04 0.89 -40.39
N ARG A 347 18.97 1.43 -39.80
CA ARG A 347 17.74 0.71 -39.40
C ARG A 347 16.53 0.92 -40.33
N GLY A 348 16.61 1.85 -41.30
CA GLY A 348 15.46 2.21 -42.15
C GLY A 348 14.26 2.69 -41.33
N SER A 349 13.06 2.25 -41.67
CA SER A 349 11.80 2.61 -40.97
C SER A 349 11.79 2.28 -39.47
N GLY A 350 12.61 1.32 -39.02
CA GLY A 350 12.76 0.97 -37.60
C GLY A 350 13.37 2.07 -36.73
N ALA A 351 13.92 3.13 -37.31
CA ALA A 351 14.47 4.28 -36.59
C ALA A 351 13.41 5.27 -36.07
N VAL A 352 12.16 5.20 -36.55
CA VAL A 352 11.11 6.17 -36.18
C VAL A 352 10.73 6.03 -34.69
N ILE A 353 10.58 4.81 -34.21
CA ILE A 353 10.20 4.50 -32.81
C ILE A 353 11.19 5.12 -31.80
N PRO A 354 12.52 4.92 -31.90
CA PRO A 354 13.47 5.53 -30.96
C PRO A 354 13.45 7.07 -30.98
N ALA A 355 13.25 7.72 -32.14
CA ALA A 355 13.13 9.18 -32.20
C ALA A 355 11.85 9.70 -31.51
N VAL A 356 10.71 9.03 -31.75
CA VAL A 356 9.47 9.41 -31.07
C VAL A 356 9.61 9.22 -29.55
N ALA A 357 10.27 8.13 -29.12
CA ALA A 357 10.54 7.87 -27.72
C ALA A 357 11.44 8.92 -27.05
N THR A 358 12.48 9.44 -27.73
CA THR A 358 13.33 10.51 -27.18
C THR A 358 12.62 11.84 -27.05
N ILE A 359 11.74 12.17 -27.99
CA ILE A 359 10.95 13.40 -27.93
C ILE A 359 9.91 13.28 -26.80
N LEU A 360 9.30 12.11 -26.62
CA LEU A 360 8.29 11.85 -25.58
C LEU A 360 8.90 11.66 -24.17
N SER A 361 10.17 11.31 -24.04
CA SER A 361 10.78 11.07 -22.73
C SER A 361 10.86 12.32 -21.86
N VAL A 362 11.04 13.50 -22.46
CA VAL A 362 11.10 14.80 -21.75
C VAL A 362 9.77 15.16 -21.08
N PRO A 363 8.62 15.20 -21.78
CA PRO A 363 7.34 15.47 -21.14
C PRO A 363 6.97 14.37 -20.13
N VAL A 364 7.27 13.10 -20.43
CA VAL A 364 7.04 11.98 -19.49
C VAL A 364 7.86 12.17 -18.21
N TYR A 365 9.15 12.50 -18.31
CA TYR A 365 10.00 12.80 -17.14
C TYR A 365 9.41 13.94 -16.31
N CYS A 366 9.01 15.04 -16.93
CA CYS A 366 8.41 16.17 -16.23
C CYS A 366 7.15 15.78 -15.47
N ILE A 367 6.26 14.98 -16.07
CA ILE A 367 5.02 14.51 -15.44
C ILE A 367 5.32 13.56 -14.28
N VAL A 368 6.19 12.56 -14.48
CA VAL A 368 6.50 11.54 -13.46
C VAL A 368 7.26 12.16 -12.28
N ASN A 369 8.25 13.02 -12.56
CA ASN A 369 8.97 13.77 -11.52
C ASN A 369 8.04 14.72 -10.77
N TRP A 370 7.10 15.38 -11.47
CA TRP A 370 6.08 16.19 -10.82
C TRP A 370 5.19 15.38 -9.89
N LEU A 371 4.66 14.23 -10.34
CA LEU A 371 3.80 13.36 -9.55
C LEU A 371 4.54 12.86 -8.30
N ALA A 372 5.80 12.47 -8.45
CA ALA A 372 6.64 12.02 -7.34
C ALA A 372 6.88 13.13 -6.30
N GLN A 373 7.12 14.37 -6.72
CA GLN A 373 7.30 15.50 -5.79
C GLN A 373 6.02 15.81 -5.02
N GLN A 374 4.85 15.79 -5.70
CA GLN A 374 3.56 16.00 -5.05
C GLN A 374 3.23 14.91 -4.02
N LEU A 375 3.59 13.66 -4.31
CA LEU A 375 3.46 12.57 -3.34
C LEU A 375 4.29 12.87 -2.09
N VAL A 376 5.57 13.20 -2.24
CA VAL A 376 6.46 13.53 -1.11
C VAL A 376 5.92 14.72 -0.30
N ASP A 377 5.41 15.76 -0.96
CA ASP A 377 4.83 16.93 -0.29
C ASP A 377 3.53 16.64 0.46
N CYS A 378 2.68 15.77 -0.09
CA CYS A 378 1.49 15.32 0.61
C CYS A 378 1.88 14.56 1.89
N MET A 379 2.91 13.73 1.85
CA MET A 379 3.31 12.95 3.02
C MET A 379 4.02 13.80 4.07
N SER A 380 4.89 14.72 3.64
CA SER A 380 5.56 15.65 4.55
C SER A 380 4.55 16.56 5.22
N GLY A 381 3.52 17.03 4.50
CA GLY A 381 2.43 17.82 5.07
C GLY A 381 1.58 17.06 6.09
N VAL A 382 1.32 15.77 5.87
CA VAL A 382 0.66 14.91 6.88
C VAL A 382 1.58 14.72 8.09
N ALA A 383 2.85 14.36 7.86
CA ALA A 383 3.83 14.09 8.91
C ALA A 383 4.16 15.31 9.79
N LEU A 384 4.28 16.51 9.19
CA LEU A 384 4.56 17.77 9.89
C LEU A 384 3.35 18.25 10.70
N LYS A 385 2.13 18.11 10.16
CA LYS A 385 0.89 18.40 10.91
C LYS A 385 0.68 17.47 12.10
N THR A 386 1.16 16.24 11.98
CA THR A 386 1.04 15.24 13.04
C THR A 386 2.10 15.36 14.13
N GLY A 387 3.26 15.96 13.84
CA GLY A 387 4.34 16.18 14.81
C GLY A 387 4.22 17.48 15.61
N GLY A 388 3.08 18.19 15.55
CA GLY A 388 2.89 19.46 16.27
C GLY A 388 3.69 20.65 15.73
N CYS A 389 4.45 20.50 14.63
CA CYS A 389 5.14 21.61 13.99
C CYS A 389 4.15 22.39 13.11
N GLN A 390 3.55 23.46 13.65
CA GLN A 390 2.95 24.47 12.80
C GLN A 390 4.05 25.14 11.97
N PRO A 391 3.84 25.34 10.66
CA PRO A 391 4.78 26.13 9.87
C PRO A 391 4.76 27.56 10.42
N ILE A 392 5.94 28.11 10.69
CA ILE A 392 6.10 29.55 10.91
C ILE A 392 5.61 30.22 9.63
N GLU A 393 4.48 30.91 9.70
CA GLU A 393 4.06 31.84 8.65
C GLU A 393 5.19 32.84 8.46
N THR A 394 5.96 32.66 7.40
CA THR A 394 6.83 33.73 6.91
C THR A 394 5.87 34.71 6.26
N SER A 395 5.58 35.80 6.97
CA SER A 395 4.86 36.96 6.46
C SER A 395 5.63 37.56 5.28
N GLU A 396 5.45 36.97 4.10
CA GLU A 396 5.71 37.64 2.83
C GLU A 396 4.67 38.76 2.68
N GLY A 397 5.00 39.94 3.19
CA GLY A 397 4.13 41.10 3.06
C GLY A 397 4.50 42.25 4.00
N GLN A 398 5.74 42.74 3.95
CA GLN A 398 6.12 44.09 4.37
C GLN A 398 7.61 44.34 4.07
N PHE A 399 7.96 44.35 2.78
CA PHE A 399 9.18 45.02 2.31
C PHE A 399 8.87 45.65 0.96
N GLU A 400 8.03 46.67 0.98
CA GLU A 400 8.01 47.71 -0.05
C GLU A 400 7.78 49.06 0.64
N GLU A 401 8.62 50.02 0.25
CA GLU A 401 8.58 51.45 0.54
C GLU A 401 9.10 51.95 1.91
N ALA A 402 10.42 52.16 1.96
CA ALA A 402 10.98 53.37 2.57
C ALA A 402 12.20 53.84 1.75
N LYS A 403 11.91 54.73 0.81
CA LYS A 403 12.84 55.67 0.18
C LYS A 403 13.45 56.55 1.27
N VAL A 404 14.73 56.91 1.19
CA VAL A 404 15.28 58.25 1.45
C VAL A 404 16.80 58.26 1.16
N GLU A 405 17.19 59.34 0.49
CA GLU A 405 18.54 59.82 0.18
C GLU A 405 19.43 60.04 1.42
N SER A 406 20.69 60.39 1.10
CA SER A 406 21.66 61.16 1.90
C SER A 406 22.50 60.46 2.97
N GLU A 407 23.79 60.34 2.62
CA GLU A 407 24.95 60.93 3.27
C GLU A 407 25.10 60.96 4.82
N GLN A 408 26.35 60.60 5.19
CA GLN A 408 27.21 61.18 6.23
C GLN A 408 27.07 60.79 7.72
N GLU A 409 28.25 60.43 8.23
CA GLU A 409 28.83 60.67 9.55
C GLU A 409 28.34 59.91 10.80
N THR A 410 29.26 59.06 11.27
CA THR A 410 29.98 59.11 12.57
C THR A 410 29.22 59.53 13.83
N THR A 411 29.61 58.82 14.90
CA THR A 411 29.81 59.26 16.30
C THR A 411 28.73 58.88 17.32
N THR A 412 29.15 57.94 18.18
CA THR A 412 29.18 58.01 19.65
C THR A 412 28.01 57.61 20.56
N VAL A 413 28.44 56.81 21.54
CA VAL A 413 28.20 56.88 22.99
C VAL A 413 27.11 55.95 23.57
N ASN A 414 27.63 54.98 24.31
CA ASN A 414 26.97 54.18 25.34
C ASN A 414 26.33 55.07 26.41
N THR A 415 25.22 54.65 27.00
CA THR A 415 25.00 54.78 28.45
C THR A 415 24.10 53.65 28.93
N GLU A 416 24.56 53.02 30.00
CA GLU A 416 23.96 51.94 30.77
C GLU A 416 22.58 52.30 31.34
N ALA A 417 21.68 51.31 31.45
CA ALA A 417 21.05 50.91 32.71
C ALA A 417 19.82 50.00 32.52
N VAL A 418 19.91 48.83 33.15
CA VAL A 418 18.88 48.24 34.03
C VAL A 418 17.77 47.34 33.43
N GLU A 419 17.93 46.06 33.81
CA GLU A 419 16.95 45.05 34.23
C GLU A 419 16.11 44.21 33.26
N HIS A 420 16.16 42.91 33.60
CA HIS A 420 15.23 41.82 33.26
C HIS A 420 15.09 41.46 31.77
N THR A 421 15.71 40.35 31.37
CA THR A 421 14.99 39.09 31.10
C THR A 421 16.00 37.95 31.01
N GLN A 422 16.05 37.18 32.07
CA GLN A 422 16.79 35.93 32.17
C GLN A 422 15.86 34.81 31.69
N ASP A 423 15.64 34.69 30.38
CA ASP A 423 14.98 33.51 29.79
C ASP A 423 15.19 33.46 28.26
N SER A 424 16.40 33.07 27.83
CA SER A 424 16.70 32.86 26.39
C SER A 424 17.61 31.66 26.13
N SER A 425 17.74 30.76 27.10
CA SER A 425 18.46 29.49 26.94
C SER A 425 17.55 28.30 26.58
N ASP A 426 16.24 28.40 26.79
CA ASP A 426 15.32 27.26 26.64
C ASP A 426 14.66 27.14 25.25
N GLN A 427 14.74 28.17 24.38
CA GLN A 427 14.16 28.10 23.04
C GLN A 427 15.07 27.44 21.97
N VAL A 428 16.35 27.22 22.27
CA VAL A 428 17.29 26.65 21.28
C VAL A 428 17.15 25.13 21.13
N VAL A 429 16.55 24.44 22.09
CA VAL A 429 16.45 22.96 22.07
C VAL A 429 15.23 22.44 21.28
N GLN A 430 14.20 23.26 21.04
CA GLN A 430 12.93 22.81 20.45
C GLN A 430 12.83 22.94 18.91
N SER A 431 13.79 23.57 18.24
CA SER A 431 13.77 23.84 16.78
C SER A 431 14.57 22.84 15.91
N LEU A 432 15.29 21.91 16.52
CA LEU A 432 16.07 20.87 15.83
C LEU A 432 15.25 19.80 15.04
N PRO A 433 14.04 19.37 15.44
CA PRO A 433 13.34 18.30 14.71
C PRO A 433 12.73 18.77 13.38
N ALA A 434 12.27 20.02 13.29
CA ALA A 434 11.64 20.55 12.06
C ALA A 434 12.66 20.69 10.90
N THR A 435 13.85 21.20 11.20
CA THR A 435 14.93 21.38 10.20
C THR A 435 15.44 20.03 9.67
N THR A 436 15.47 19.00 10.52
CA THR A 436 15.88 17.65 10.14
C THR A 436 14.84 16.96 9.24
N ALA A 437 13.54 17.12 9.54
CA ALA A 437 12.44 16.59 8.73
C ALA A 437 12.38 17.24 7.33
N LEU A 438 12.59 18.55 7.25
CA LEU A 438 12.68 19.30 5.99
C LEU A 438 13.88 18.86 5.13
N ARG A 439 15.05 18.63 5.75
CA ARG A 439 16.24 18.10 5.06
C ARG A 439 15.99 16.69 4.51
N PHE A 440 15.35 15.81 5.28
CA PHE A 440 14.98 14.47 4.83
C PHE A 440 13.99 14.50 3.66
N CYS A 441 12.97 15.36 3.71
CA CYS A 441 12.03 15.55 2.60
C CYS A 441 12.73 16.04 1.33
N ASN A 442 13.66 16.99 1.47
CA ASN A 442 14.46 17.47 0.33
C ASN A 442 15.35 16.36 -0.24
N PHE A 443 15.97 15.55 0.62
CA PHE A 443 16.76 14.39 0.20
C PHE A 443 15.92 13.36 -0.58
N LEU A 444 14.70 13.07 -0.11
CA LEU A 444 13.74 12.21 -0.80
C LEU A 444 13.36 12.77 -2.18
N LYS A 445 13.03 14.06 -2.28
CA LYS A 445 12.71 14.70 -3.57
C LYS A 445 13.86 14.63 -4.57
N VAL A 446 15.08 14.86 -4.11
CA VAL A 446 16.29 14.76 -4.95
C VAL A 446 16.51 13.32 -5.40
N SER A 447 16.36 12.35 -4.49
CA SER A 447 16.53 10.93 -4.78
C SER A 447 15.51 10.42 -5.81
N PHE A 448 14.23 10.81 -5.69
CA PHE A 448 13.21 10.48 -6.70
C PHE A 448 13.54 11.09 -8.06
N ARG A 449 13.97 12.36 -8.08
CA ARG A 449 14.33 13.05 -9.31
C ARG A 449 15.46 12.33 -10.05
N VAL A 450 16.51 11.95 -9.32
CA VAL A 450 17.65 11.22 -9.87
C VAL A 450 17.23 9.82 -10.32
N GLY A 451 16.45 9.10 -9.51
CA GLY A 451 15.97 7.75 -9.84
C GLY A 451 15.11 7.72 -11.10
N ILE A 452 14.11 8.61 -11.21
CA ILE A 452 13.23 8.71 -12.38
C ILE A 452 14.03 9.08 -13.62
N PHE A 453 14.98 10.02 -13.50
CA PHE A 453 15.88 10.37 -14.59
C PHE A 453 16.66 9.14 -15.06
N LEU A 454 17.26 8.39 -14.14
CA LEU A 454 18.06 7.21 -14.43
C LEU A 454 17.23 6.10 -15.08
N LEU A 455 15.99 5.87 -14.60
CA LEU A 455 15.07 4.89 -15.20
C LEU A 455 14.70 5.28 -16.64
N ILE A 456 14.27 6.53 -16.86
CA ILE A 456 13.88 6.99 -18.20
C ILE A 456 15.09 6.98 -19.15
N PHE A 457 16.26 7.38 -18.66
CA PHE A 457 17.51 7.34 -19.42
C PHE A 457 17.89 5.90 -19.81
N MET A 458 17.84 4.96 -18.87
CA MET A 458 18.10 3.54 -19.12
C MET A 458 17.07 2.93 -20.07
N GLY A 459 15.79 3.31 -19.95
CA GLY A 459 14.73 2.90 -20.87
C GLY A 459 14.99 3.41 -22.28
N LEU A 460 15.48 4.65 -22.41
CA LEU A 460 15.89 5.22 -23.69
C LEU A 460 17.03 4.40 -24.32
N LEU A 461 18.07 4.08 -23.55
CA LEU A 461 19.20 3.28 -24.04
C LEU A 461 18.73 1.92 -24.58
N ASN A 462 17.80 1.26 -23.88
CA ASN A 462 17.21 0.00 -24.33
C ASN A 462 16.43 0.16 -25.65
N ILE A 463 15.60 1.20 -25.79
CA ILE A 463 14.85 1.50 -27.03
C ILE A 463 15.81 1.79 -28.20
N TRP A 464 16.93 2.45 -27.93
CA TRP A 464 17.99 2.69 -28.91
C TRP A 464 18.78 1.43 -29.28
N GLY A 465 18.54 0.30 -28.59
CA GLY A 465 19.20 -0.97 -28.84
C GLY A 465 20.61 -1.04 -28.24
N VAL A 466 20.88 -0.23 -27.21
CA VAL A 466 22.10 -0.33 -26.41
C VAL A 466 21.86 -1.44 -25.37
N PRO A 467 22.58 -2.58 -25.44
CA PRO A 467 22.37 -3.69 -24.52
C PRO A 467 22.95 -3.34 -23.14
N VAL A 468 22.15 -2.68 -22.30
CA VAL A 468 22.54 -2.39 -20.92
C VAL A 468 22.19 -3.59 -20.05
N ARG A 469 23.11 -4.56 -19.96
CA ARG A 469 22.94 -5.82 -19.18
C ARG A 469 22.54 -5.62 -17.71
N VAL A 470 22.74 -4.42 -17.14
CA VAL A 470 22.58 -4.15 -15.69
C VAL A 470 21.76 -2.86 -15.43
N GLY A 471 21.26 -2.18 -16.47
CA GLY A 471 20.78 -0.79 -16.33
C GLY A 471 19.34 -0.62 -15.85
N LEU A 472 18.40 -1.38 -16.43
CA LEU A 472 16.98 -1.23 -16.11
C LEU A 472 16.63 -1.80 -14.73
N ASP A 473 17.17 -2.98 -14.43
CA ASP A 473 16.87 -3.70 -13.18
C ASP A 473 17.45 -2.95 -11.97
N THR A 474 18.66 -2.40 -12.09
CA THR A 474 19.25 -1.59 -10.99
C THR A 474 18.51 -0.28 -10.76
N ALA A 475 18.08 0.40 -11.83
CA ALA A 475 17.25 1.59 -11.73
C ALA A 475 15.89 1.27 -11.07
N GLY A 476 15.29 0.14 -11.46
CA GLY A 476 14.06 -0.38 -10.87
C GLY A 476 14.22 -0.69 -9.38
N SER A 477 15.27 -1.41 -8.99
CA SER A 477 15.60 -1.70 -7.60
C SER A 477 15.80 -0.44 -6.77
N PHE A 478 16.51 0.58 -7.29
CA PHE A 478 16.72 1.83 -6.57
C PHE A 478 15.40 2.57 -6.29
N ILE A 479 14.51 2.64 -7.28
CA ILE A 479 13.17 3.22 -7.12
C ILE A 479 12.32 2.38 -6.17
N GLY A 480 12.41 1.05 -6.24
CA GLY A 480 11.73 0.14 -5.32
C GLY A 480 12.16 0.33 -3.87
N ILE A 481 13.46 0.49 -3.63
CA ILE A 481 14.02 0.80 -2.30
C ILE A 481 13.51 2.16 -1.81
N LEU A 482 13.58 3.19 -2.65
CA LEU A 482 13.10 4.53 -2.30
C LEU A 482 11.61 4.52 -1.97
N PHE A 483 10.81 3.84 -2.79
CA PHE A 483 9.37 3.66 -2.57
C PHE A 483 9.09 2.90 -1.27
N THR A 484 9.84 1.85 -0.97
CA THR A 484 9.72 1.09 0.29
C THR A 484 10.00 1.97 1.50
N ILE A 485 11.06 2.79 1.47
CA ILE A 485 11.40 3.73 2.55
C ILE A 485 10.29 4.75 2.76
N VAL A 486 9.72 5.26 1.67
CA VAL A 486 8.61 6.22 1.68
C VAL A 486 7.37 5.59 2.33
N VAL A 487 6.95 4.41 1.87
CA VAL A 487 5.80 3.70 2.45
C VAL A 487 6.03 3.38 3.92
N ALA A 488 7.23 2.93 4.29
CA ALA A 488 7.59 2.67 5.68
C ALA A 488 7.47 3.93 6.55
N TYR A 489 7.95 5.07 6.05
CA TYR A 489 7.82 6.35 6.74
C TYR A 489 6.36 6.75 6.93
N ILE A 490 5.49 6.57 5.93
CA ILE A 490 4.04 6.82 6.07
C ILE A 490 3.45 5.93 7.17
N LEU A 491 3.70 4.62 7.09
CA LEU A 491 3.17 3.66 8.04
C LEU A 491 3.61 4.01 9.45
N TRP A 492 4.88 4.36 9.64
CA TRP A 492 5.41 4.80 10.92
C TRP A 492 4.75 6.10 11.43
N ALA A 493 4.56 7.08 10.57
CA ALA A 493 3.88 8.33 10.92
C ALA A 493 2.43 8.06 11.35
N LEU A 494 1.69 7.24 10.58
CA LEU A 494 0.31 6.86 10.92
C LEU A 494 0.22 6.09 12.24
N ILE A 495 1.12 5.14 12.47
CA ILE A 495 1.20 4.37 13.72
C ILE A 495 1.50 5.29 14.90
N SER A 496 2.50 6.17 14.77
CA SER A 496 2.89 7.11 15.83
C SER A 496 1.73 8.01 16.21
N VAL A 497 0.98 8.51 15.23
CA VAL A 497 -0.20 9.37 15.45
C VAL A 497 -1.34 8.62 16.09
N ALA A 498 -1.64 7.41 15.63
CA ALA A 498 -2.70 6.60 16.22
C ALA A 498 -2.39 6.28 17.70
N ILE A 499 -1.13 6.06 18.03
CA ILE A 499 -0.66 5.80 19.38
C ILE A 499 -0.73 7.08 20.24
N GLU A 500 -0.16 8.19 19.78
CA GLU A 500 -0.16 9.47 20.52
C GLU A 500 -1.59 9.97 20.76
N ARG A 501 -2.46 9.94 19.75
CA ARG A 501 -3.88 10.31 19.92
C ARG A 501 -4.60 9.43 20.93
N LYS A 502 -4.24 8.14 21.03
CA LYS A 502 -4.80 7.26 22.07
C LYS A 502 -4.24 7.60 23.45
N ILE A 503 -2.94 7.87 23.58
CA ILE A 503 -2.32 8.26 24.85
C ILE A 503 -2.99 9.55 25.38
N ASP A 504 -3.12 10.57 24.54
CA ASP A 504 -3.72 11.86 24.91
C ASP A 504 -5.19 11.71 25.31
N ALA A 505 -5.95 10.90 24.55
CA ALA A 505 -7.36 10.61 24.88
C ALA A 505 -7.52 9.90 26.23
N TYR A 506 -6.55 9.07 26.62
CA TYR A 506 -6.54 8.42 27.94
C TYR A 506 -6.19 9.40 29.06
N HIS A 507 -5.17 10.25 28.88
CA HIS A 507 -4.79 11.26 29.87
C HIS A 507 -5.89 12.31 30.09
N ALA A 508 -6.59 12.73 29.03
CA ALA A 508 -7.72 13.65 29.14
C ALA A 508 -8.86 13.08 30.01
N LYS A 509 -9.13 11.77 29.88
CA LYS A 509 -10.22 11.10 30.59
C LYS A 509 -9.91 10.80 32.07
N ASP A 510 -8.64 10.59 32.40
CA ASP A 510 -8.19 10.31 33.78
C ASP A 510 -8.14 11.58 34.64
N ASN A 511 -7.81 12.74 34.05
CA ASN A 511 -7.83 14.04 34.73
C ASN A 511 -9.25 14.48 35.18
N GLU A 512 -10.30 14.11 34.45
CA GLU A 512 -11.69 14.41 34.83
C GLU A 512 -12.26 13.44 35.89
N SER A 513 -11.71 12.24 36.02
CA SER A 513 -12.29 11.15 36.84
C SER A 513 -11.62 10.94 38.20
N GLY A 514 -10.65 11.78 38.57
CA GLY A 514 -9.94 11.67 39.84
C GLY A 514 -8.99 10.47 39.90
N GLY A 515 -7.86 10.59 39.19
CA GLY A 515 -6.62 9.86 39.44
C GLY A 515 -6.76 8.36 39.64
N SER A 516 -7.03 7.60 38.57
CA SER A 516 -6.93 6.15 38.61
C SER A 516 -5.53 5.71 38.20
N ALA A 517 -4.84 4.98 39.08
CA ALA A 517 -3.54 4.33 38.80
C ALA A 517 -3.52 3.37 37.57
N GLY A 518 -4.67 3.16 36.91
CA GLY A 518 -4.80 2.42 35.66
C GLY A 518 -4.35 3.18 34.41
N GLY A 519 -4.46 4.52 34.39
CA GLY A 519 -4.10 5.35 33.22
C GLY A 519 -2.60 5.23 32.85
N ASP A 520 -1.74 5.38 33.86
CA ASP A 520 -0.27 5.36 33.69
C ASP A 520 0.25 4.00 33.20
N ARG A 521 -0.37 2.91 33.65
CA ARG A 521 0.01 1.55 33.23
C ARG A 521 -0.31 1.31 31.76
N PHE A 522 -1.46 1.80 31.29
CA PHE A 522 -1.86 1.66 29.89
C PHE A 522 -0.99 2.51 28.96
N ALA A 523 -0.67 3.74 29.37
CA ALA A 523 0.26 4.60 28.64
C ALA A 523 1.64 3.95 28.48
N THR A 524 2.19 3.37 29.55
CA THR A 524 3.47 2.65 29.52
C THR A 524 3.44 1.43 28.59
N LEU A 525 2.36 0.64 28.62
CA LEU A 525 2.18 -0.50 27.71
C LEU A 525 2.13 -0.05 26.24
N LEU A 526 1.44 1.04 25.96
CA LEU A 526 1.30 1.57 24.61
C LEU A 526 2.63 2.14 24.07
N GLN A 527 3.46 2.72 24.94
CA GLN A 527 4.84 3.11 24.60
C GLN A 527 5.72 1.91 24.30
N LEU A 528 5.62 0.82 25.05
CA LEU A 528 6.34 -0.42 24.75
C LEU A 528 5.90 -1.00 23.39
N PHE A 529 4.60 -1.00 23.12
CA PHE A 529 4.03 -1.44 21.84
C PHE A 529 4.50 -0.58 20.66
N ARG A 530 4.65 0.74 20.85
CA ARG A 530 5.25 1.66 19.87
C ARG A 530 6.68 1.24 19.51
N LYS A 531 7.52 0.97 20.52
CA LYS A 531 8.91 0.53 20.31
C LYS A 531 8.97 -0.82 19.60
N PHE A 532 8.09 -1.76 19.97
CA PHE A 532 7.97 -3.06 19.29
C PHE A 532 7.59 -2.90 17.81
N LEU A 533 6.56 -2.10 17.51
CA LEU A 533 6.13 -1.83 16.13
C LEU A 533 7.21 -1.15 15.30
N PHE A 534 7.98 -0.22 15.90
CA PHE A 534 9.13 0.39 15.23
C PHE A 534 10.18 -0.66 14.85
N GLY A 535 10.60 -1.49 15.81
CA GLY A 535 11.58 -2.54 15.58
C GLY A 535 11.11 -3.54 14.52
N PHE A 536 9.85 -3.96 14.60
CA PHE A 536 9.24 -4.84 13.60
C PHE A 536 9.26 -4.23 12.20
N LEU A 537 8.85 -2.96 12.06
CA LEU A 537 8.88 -2.23 10.79
C LEU A 537 10.30 -2.15 10.22
N VAL A 538 11.30 -1.84 11.05
CA VAL A 538 12.71 -1.77 10.64
C VAL A 538 13.19 -3.12 10.10
N VAL A 539 12.86 -4.22 10.76
CA VAL A 539 13.22 -5.57 10.29
C VAL A 539 12.57 -5.87 8.94
N VAL A 540 11.27 -5.64 8.78
CA VAL A 540 10.54 -5.89 7.53
C VAL A 540 11.10 -5.06 6.38
N VAL A 541 11.32 -3.75 6.61
CA VAL A 541 11.88 -2.84 5.60
C VAL A 541 13.29 -3.26 5.21
N SER A 542 14.11 -3.67 6.17
CA SER A 542 15.47 -4.15 5.89
C SER A 542 15.47 -5.40 5.01
N LEU A 543 14.56 -6.34 5.25
CA LEU A 543 14.40 -7.53 4.40
C LEU A 543 13.95 -7.18 2.98
N ILE A 544 13.01 -6.24 2.82
CA ILE A 544 12.54 -5.79 1.51
C ILE A 544 13.67 -5.09 0.74
N ILE A 545 14.49 -4.28 1.42
CA ILE A 545 15.65 -3.62 0.81
C ILE A 545 16.68 -4.67 0.38
N LEU A 546 17.01 -5.66 1.21
CA LEU A 546 17.91 -6.77 0.86
C LEU A 546 17.41 -7.53 -0.38
N SER A 547 16.13 -7.86 -0.43
CA SER A 547 15.51 -8.53 -1.58
C SER A 547 15.57 -7.66 -2.84
N SER A 548 15.36 -6.35 -2.72
CA SER A 548 15.48 -5.42 -3.85
C SER A 548 16.92 -5.32 -4.38
N LEU A 549 17.92 -5.58 -3.55
CA LEU A 549 19.34 -5.66 -3.94
C LEU A 549 19.71 -7.02 -4.58
N GLY A 550 18.75 -7.94 -4.73
CA GLY A 550 18.97 -9.27 -5.28
C GLY A 550 19.56 -10.27 -4.29
N ILE A 551 19.56 -9.95 -2.99
CA ILE A 551 19.99 -10.88 -1.93
C ILE A 551 18.82 -11.83 -1.63
N ASP A 552 19.07 -13.13 -1.69
CA ASP A 552 18.07 -14.13 -1.30
C ASP A 552 17.78 -14.03 0.21
N ILE A 553 16.56 -13.60 0.54
CA ILE A 553 16.10 -13.44 1.92
C ILE A 553 15.49 -14.74 2.48
N THR A 554 15.39 -15.81 1.70
CA THR A 554 14.82 -17.10 2.14
C THR A 554 15.49 -17.63 3.42
N PRO A 555 16.83 -17.60 3.57
CA PRO A 555 17.47 -18.02 4.81
C PRO A 555 17.15 -17.12 6.00
N LEU A 556 17.09 -15.79 5.79
CA LEU A 556 16.73 -14.83 6.84
C LEU A 556 15.27 -15.02 7.27
N LEU A 557 14.37 -15.26 6.32
CA LEU A 557 12.96 -15.52 6.58
C LEU A 557 12.75 -16.85 7.31
N ALA A 558 13.52 -17.89 6.96
CA ALA A 558 13.54 -19.15 7.68
C ALA A 558 14.00 -18.97 9.15
N GLY A 559 15.07 -18.20 9.38
CA GLY A 559 15.54 -17.86 10.72
C GLY A 559 14.51 -17.03 11.53
N ALA A 560 13.91 -16.03 10.90
CA ALA A 560 12.85 -15.21 11.51
C ALA A 560 11.61 -16.06 11.86
N SER A 561 11.31 -17.11 11.08
CA SER A 561 10.19 -18.02 11.35
C SER A 561 10.38 -18.82 12.63
N VAL A 562 11.60 -19.26 12.95
CA VAL A 562 11.91 -19.95 14.21
C VAL A 562 11.70 -19.02 15.41
N PHE A 563 12.15 -17.76 15.32
CA PHE A 563 11.85 -16.74 16.32
C PHE A 563 10.35 -16.47 16.45
N GLY A 564 9.64 -16.37 15.33
CA GLY A 564 8.19 -16.22 15.29
C GLY A 564 7.46 -17.37 15.98
N LEU A 565 7.92 -18.60 15.78
CA LEU A 565 7.38 -19.79 16.44
C LEU A 565 7.60 -19.74 17.96
N ALA A 566 8.80 -19.36 18.41
CA ALA A 566 9.10 -19.21 19.83
C ALA A 566 8.21 -18.15 20.51
N ILE A 567 8.03 -16.98 19.87
CA ILE A 567 7.11 -15.94 20.36
C ILE A 567 5.66 -16.46 20.35
N GLY A 568 5.26 -17.19 19.30
CA GLY A 568 3.93 -17.79 19.19
C GLY A 568 3.63 -18.77 20.32
N PHE A 569 4.56 -19.67 20.65
CA PHE A 569 4.42 -20.57 21.80
C PHE A 569 4.39 -19.82 23.13
N GLY A 570 5.20 -18.77 23.30
CA GLY A 570 5.17 -17.93 24.50
C GLY A 570 3.84 -17.16 24.68
N ALA A 571 3.21 -16.77 23.57
CA ALA A 571 1.95 -16.03 23.57
C ALA A 571 0.70 -16.93 23.56
N GLN A 572 0.84 -18.25 23.40
CA GLN A 572 -0.28 -19.18 23.24
C GLN A 572 -1.31 -19.06 24.37
N THR A 573 -0.84 -18.98 25.62
CA THR A 573 -1.74 -18.89 26.79
C THR A 573 -2.53 -17.59 26.81
N LEU A 574 -1.94 -16.47 26.37
CA LEU A 574 -2.63 -15.19 26.26
C LEU A 574 -3.77 -15.28 25.23
N VAL A 575 -3.50 -15.88 24.07
CA VAL A 575 -4.49 -16.05 23.01
C VAL A 575 -5.62 -16.98 23.48
N LYS A 576 -5.28 -18.08 24.16
CA LYS A 576 -6.26 -18.99 24.77
C LYS A 576 -7.16 -18.26 25.76
N ASP A 577 -6.59 -17.43 26.63
CA ASP A 577 -7.35 -16.66 27.62
C ASP A 577 -8.34 -15.68 26.95
N ILE A 578 -7.90 -14.92 25.94
CA ILE A 578 -8.76 -13.95 25.25
C ILE A 578 -9.91 -14.65 24.52
N ILE A 579 -9.62 -15.71 23.77
CA ILE A 579 -10.64 -16.46 23.03
C ILE A 579 -11.65 -17.10 23.99
N SER A 580 -11.16 -17.72 25.07
CA SER A 580 -12.04 -18.32 26.09
C SER A 580 -12.93 -17.26 26.74
N GLY A 581 -12.37 -16.08 27.05
CA GLY A 581 -13.13 -14.96 27.61
C GLY A 581 -14.24 -14.47 26.69
N ILE A 582 -13.98 -14.36 25.38
CA ILE A 582 -14.99 -13.99 24.38
C ILE A 582 -16.13 -15.01 24.35
N PHE A 583 -15.83 -16.32 24.36
CA PHE A 583 -16.86 -17.36 24.40
C PHE A 583 -17.69 -17.30 25.69
N PHE A 584 -17.08 -17.15 26.86
CA PHE A 584 -17.82 -17.02 28.11
C PHE A 584 -18.76 -15.80 28.14
N LEU A 585 -18.33 -14.68 27.55
CA LEU A 585 -19.16 -13.47 27.43
C LEU A 585 -20.29 -13.64 26.41
N MET A 586 -20.01 -14.27 25.27
CA MET A 586 -20.99 -14.52 24.21
C MET A 586 -22.07 -15.51 24.66
N ASP A 587 -21.69 -16.55 25.39
CA ASP A 587 -22.61 -17.53 25.96
C ASP A 587 -23.30 -17.03 27.24
N ASP A 588 -22.99 -15.79 27.67
CA ASP A 588 -23.49 -15.16 28.89
C ASP A 588 -23.35 -16.10 30.11
N ALA A 589 -22.19 -16.76 30.27
CA ALA A 589 -21.99 -17.77 31.31
C ALA A 589 -22.07 -17.17 32.73
N PHE A 590 -21.63 -15.92 32.89
CA PHE A 590 -21.67 -15.16 34.14
C PHE A 590 -21.63 -13.65 33.86
N ARG A 591 -22.20 -12.86 34.77
CA ARG A 591 -22.20 -11.40 34.74
C ARG A 591 -21.49 -10.83 35.97
N VAL A 592 -21.17 -9.54 35.90
CA VAL A 592 -20.73 -8.79 37.09
C VAL A 592 -21.82 -8.88 38.16
N ASN A 593 -21.41 -9.14 39.40
CA ASN A 593 -22.23 -9.45 40.57
C ASN A 593 -22.88 -10.85 40.64
N ASP A 594 -22.63 -11.74 39.67
CA ASP A 594 -23.04 -13.15 39.83
C ASP A 594 -22.16 -13.84 40.90
N TYR A 595 -22.76 -14.70 41.72
CA TYR A 595 -22.05 -15.56 42.66
C TYR A 595 -21.76 -16.89 41.97
N ILE A 596 -20.48 -17.13 41.69
CA ILE A 596 -20.06 -18.27 40.89
C ILE A 596 -18.95 -19.06 41.59
N GLN A 597 -18.83 -20.31 41.19
CA GLN A 597 -17.73 -21.19 41.56
C GLN A 597 -16.99 -21.63 40.30
N VAL A 598 -15.67 -21.46 40.33
CA VAL A 598 -14.73 -21.80 39.28
C VAL A 598 -13.65 -22.68 39.90
N GLY A 599 -13.70 -23.99 39.60
CA GLY A 599 -12.84 -24.97 40.28
C GLY A 599 -13.02 -24.93 41.80
N ASN A 600 -11.93 -24.65 42.52
CA ASN A 600 -11.92 -24.55 43.99
C ASN A 600 -12.16 -23.12 44.51
N SER A 601 -12.26 -22.13 43.62
CA SER A 601 -12.48 -20.74 43.98
C SER A 601 -13.96 -20.39 43.83
N MET A 602 -14.55 -19.77 44.85
CA MET A 602 -15.94 -19.33 44.84
C MET A 602 -16.05 -17.88 45.32
N GLY A 603 -16.96 -17.12 44.74
CA GLY A 603 -17.12 -15.71 45.08
C GLY A 603 -18.03 -14.96 44.12
N THR A 604 -18.22 -13.69 44.42
CA THR A 604 -18.97 -12.76 43.57
C THR A 604 -18.05 -12.20 42.49
N VAL A 605 -18.52 -12.13 41.25
CA VAL A 605 -17.79 -11.48 40.14
C VAL A 605 -17.73 -9.98 40.37
N GLU A 606 -16.52 -9.44 40.59
CA GLU A 606 -16.31 -7.98 40.71
C GLU A 606 -15.99 -7.32 39.37
N GLU A 607 -15.09 -7.92 38.60
CA GLU A 607 -14.61 -7.36 37.34
C GLU A 607 -14.36 -8.47 36.33
N ILE A 608 -14.76 -8.23 35.09
CA ILE A 608 -14.45 -9.07 33.95
C ILE A 608 -13.48 -8.29 33.06
N SER A 609 -12.20 -8.64 33.11
CA SER A 609 -11.19 -8.07 32.21
C SER A 609 -11.17 -8.85 30.88
N ILE A 610 -10.34 -8.43 29.92
CA ILE A 610 -10.21 -9.12 28.62
C ILE A 610 -9.58 -10.52 28.75
N ARG A 611 -8.69 -10.71 29.73
CA ARG A 611 -7.91 -11.95 29.92
C ARG A 611 -8.35 -12.79 31.13
N ALA A 612 -8.90 -12.13 32.14
CA ALA A 612 -9.11 -12.75 33.45
C ALA A 612 -10.38 -12.25 34.12
N LEU A 613 -10.90 -13.09 34.99
CA LEU A 613 -12.04 -12.85 35.86
C LEU A 613 -11.56 -12.53 37.27
N LYS A 614 -12.15 -11.52 37.92
CA LYS A 614 -11.89 -11.23 39.33
C LYS A 614 -13.07 -11.64 40.20
N LEU A 615 -12.84 -12.57 41.13
CA LEU A 615 -13.84 -13.09 42.07
C LEU A 615 -13.51 -12.66 43.50
N ARG A 616 -14.46 -11.98 44.15
CA ARG A 616 -14.37 -11.65 45.58
C ARG A 616 -14.99 -12.77 46.41
N HIS A 617 -14.14 -13.44 47.18
CA HIS A 617 -14.61 -14.39 48.18
C HIS A 617 -15.39 -13.66 49.27
N HIS A 618 -16.38 -14.32 49.86
CA HIS A 618 -17.14 -13.79 51.01
C HIS A 618 -16.29 -13.56 52.28
N ARG A 619 -15.02 -13.97 52.26
CA ARG A 619 -14.02 -13.71 53.33
C ARG A 619 -13.14 -12.49 53.02
N GLY A 620 -13.37 -11.81 51.90
CA GLY A 620 -12.65 -10.59 51.48
C GLY A 620 -11.53 -10.80 50.46
N SER A 621 -10.99 -12.01 50.29
CA SER A 621 -9.93 -12.30 49.31
C SER A 621 -10.39 -12.11 47.86
N LEU A 622 -9.52 -11.58 46.99
CA LEU A 622 -9.77 -11.42 45.56
C LEU A 622 -8.98 -12.46 44.75
N PHE A 623 -9.68 -13.34 44.05
CA PHE A 623 -9.07 -14.27 43.11
C PHE A 623 -9.05 -13.65 41.71
N THR A 624 -7.90 -13.70 41.04
CA THR A 624 -7.78 -13.33 39.62
C THR A 624 -7.51 -14.59 38.81
N ILE A 625 -8.47 -15.00 38.00
CA ILE A 625 -8.46 -16.30 37.30
C ILE A 625 -8.42 -16.06 35.79
N PRO A 626 -7.36 -16.48 35.07
CA PRO A 626 -7.30 -16.39 33.61
C PRO A 626 -8.33 -17.29 32.96
N PHE A 627 -9.03 -16.82 31.91
CA PHE A 627 -10.12 -17.57 31.30
C PHE A 627 -9.69 -18.92 30.71
N GLY A 628 -8.47 -19.03 30.19
CA GLY A 628 -7.96 -20.27 29.60
C GLY A 628 -7.69 -21.38 30.62
N THR A 629 -7.84 -21.10 31.92
CA THR A 629 -7.80 -22.10 33.00
C THR A 629 -9.19 -22.55 33.45
N ILE A 630 -10.24 -21.86 33.00
CA ILE A 630 -11.63 -22.13 33.38
C ILE A 630 -12.18 -23.25 32.50
N ASN A 631 -12.31 -24.45 33.06
CA ASN A 631 -12.90 -25.58 32.34
C ASN A 631 -14.43 -25.58 32.41
N PHE A 632 -14.99 -25.29 33.58
CA PHE A 632 -16.43 -25.15 33.80
C PHE A 632 -16.69 -24.09 34.88
N VAL A 633 -17.89 -23.52 34.83
CA VAL A 633 -18.37 -22.52 35.80
C VAL A 633 -19.70 -22.98 36.37
N THR A 634 -19.81 -22.99 37.70
CA THR A 634 -21.07 -23.23 38.40
C THR A 634 -21.65 -21.87 38.80
N ASN A 635 -22.70 -21.42 38.12
CA ASN A 635 -23.38 -20.18 38.46
C ASN A 635 -24.48 -20.43 39.50
N MET A 636 -24.37 -19.82 40.68
CA MET A 636 -25.35 -19.96 41.77
C MET A 636 -26.35 -18.80 41.85
N SER A 637 -26.26 -17.84 40.91
CA SER A 637 -27.10 -16.65 40.84
C SER A 637 -28.20 -16.70 39.77
N ARG A 638 -28.22 -17.73 38.92
CA ARG A 638 -29.15 -17.82 37.77
C ARG A 638 -30.27 -18.85 37.97
N GLY A 639 -31.47 -18.50 37.51
CA GLY A 639 -32.63 -19.38 37.54
C GLY A 639 -33.16 -19.62 38.95
N PHE A 640 -32.77 -20.74 39.56
CA PHE A 640 -33.22 -21.16 40.87
C PHE A 640 -32.09 -21.85 41.64
N ALA A 641 -32.14 -21.78 42.97
CA ALA A 641 -31.24 -22.49 43.86
C ALA A 641 -31.98 -23.62 44.57
N ILE A 642 -31.38 -24.81 44.60
CA ILE A 642 -31.89 -25.94 45.37
C ILE A 642 -30.93 -26.17 46.54
N MET A 643 -31.46 -26.10 47.76
CA MET A 643 -30.72 -26.46 48.96
C MET A 643 -31.23 -27.79 49.51
N LYS A 644 -30.29 -28.66 49.89
CA LYS A 644 -30.57 -29.93 50.57
C LYS A 644 -29.94 -29.86 51.95
N LEU A 645 -30.79 -29.89 52.98
CA LEU A 645 -30.37 -29.92 54.37
C LEU A 645 -30.42 -31.34 54.89
N GLU A 646 -29.41 -31.73 55.65
CA GLU A 646 -29.32 -33.05 56.27
C GLU A 646 -29.30 -32.89 57.79
N TYR A 647 -29.98 -33.79 58.48
CA TYR A 647 -30.06 -33.85 59.93
C TYR A 647 -30.21 -35.32 60.37
N LEU A 648 -29.72 -35.64 61.57
CA LEU A 648 -29.68 -37.00 62.09
C LEU A 648 -30.71 -37.16 63.23
N VAL A 649 -31.52 -38.20 63.19
CA VAL A 649 -32.53 -38.53 64.22
C VAL A 649 -32.34 -39.97 64.72
N PRO A 650 -32.68 -40.32 65.97
CA PRO A 650 -32.57 -41.68 66.49
C PRO A 650 -33.39 -42.70 65.67
N PHE A 651 -33.00 -43.97 65.69
CA PHE A 651 -33.69 -45.05 64.95
C PHE A 651 -35.16 -45.21 65.35
N ASP A 652 -35.48 -44.95 66.62
CA ASP A 652 -36.83 -45.07 67.16
C ASP A 652 -37.77 -43.92 66.78
N THR A 653 -37.26 -42.93 66.03
CA THR A 653 -38.05 -41.76 65.64
C THR A 653 -39.02 -42.08 64.51
N ASP A 654 -40.31 -41.79 64.70
CA ASP A 654 -41.31 -41.96 63.64
C ASP A 654 -41.08 -40.99 62.46
N VAL A 655 -40.71 -41.58 61.32
CA VAL A 655 -40.49 -40.89 60.04
C VAL A 655 -41.75 -40.12 59.58
N ASN A 656 -42.95 -40.66 59.82
CA ASN A 656 -44.20 -40.01 59.43
C ASN A 656 -44.46 -38.75 60.28
N LYS A 657 -44.11 -38.79 61.56
CA LYS A 657 -44.16 -37.62 62.45
C LYS A 657 -43.24 -36.51 61.94
N ILE A 658 -42.01 -36.85 61.54
CA ILE A 658 -41.07 -35.89 60.93
C ILE A 658 -41.67 -35.26 59.66
N LYS A 659 -42.28 -36.06 58.78
CA LYS A 659 -42.91 -35.53 57.56
C LYS A 659 -44.01 -34.50 57.86
N LYS A 660 -44.83 -34.75 58.90
CA LYS A 660 -45.85 -33.79 59.36
C LYS A 660 -45.22 -32.51 59.91
N ILE A 661 -44.12 -32.62 60.67
CA ILE A 661 -43.39 -31.46 61.19
C ILE A 661 -42.82 -30.60 60.06
N ILE A 662 -42.17 -31.20 59.05
CA ILE A 662 -41.66 -30.45 57.91
C ILE A 662 -42.79 -29.75 57.15
N LYS A 663 -43.97 -30.38 57.02
CA LYS A 663 -45.15 -29.76 56.41
C LYS A 663 -45.67 -28.57 57.22
N ARG A 664 -45.60 -28.64 58.56
CA ARG A 664 -45.90 -27.51 59.45
C ARG A 664 -44.90 -26.37 59.28
N ILE A 665 -43.60 -26.67 59.24
CA ILE A 665 -42.55 -25.68 58.96
C ILE A 665 -42.79 -24.99 57.61
N ASN A 666 -43.13 -25.75 56.56
CA ASN A 666 -43.45 -25.17 55.26
C ASN A 666 -44.61 -24.16 55.35
N LYS A 667 -45.68 -24.51 56.07
CA LYS A 667 -46.82 -23.61 56.26
C LYS A 667 -46.42 -22.33 57.00
N GLU A 668 -45.71 -22.46 58.12
CA GLU A 668 -45.24 -21.32 58.90
C GLU A 668 -44.29 -20.40 58.10
N VAL A 669 -43.46 -20.97 57.23
CA VAL A 669 -42.54 -20.18 56.39
C VAL A 669 -43.29 -19.49 55.23
N ARG A 670 -44.33 -20.11 54.69
CA ARG A 670 -45.18 -19.50 53.64
C ARG A 670 -46.14 -18.42 54.16
N GLU A 671 -46.46 -18.43 55.45
CA GLU A 671 -47.28 -17.39 56.08
C GLU A 671 -46.52 -16.05 56.21
N ASP A 672 -45.18 -16.07 56.18
CA ASP A 672 -44.33 -14.88 56.18
C ASP A 672 -44.13 -14.37 54.73
N PRO A 673 -44.66 -13.19 54.37
CA PRO A 673 -44.60 -12.67 53.00
C PRO A 673 -43.16 -12.49 52.47
N ASP A 674 -42.21 -12.15 53.34
CA ASP A 674 -40.81 -11.91 52.95
C ASP A 674 -40.10 -13.23 52.61
N LEU A 675 -40.45 -14.31 53.33
CA LEU A 675 -39.87 -15.64 53.13
C LEU A 675 -40.54 -16.40 51.99
N ASP A 676 -41.87 -16.28 51.84
CA ASP A 676 -42.60 -16.88 50.72
C ASP A 676 -42.13 -16.32 49.39
N ALA A 677 -41.85 -15.02 49.32
CA ALA A 677 -41.29 -14.38 48.12
C ALA A 677 -39.94 -14.97 47.65
N LEU A 678 -39.19 -15.60 48.56
CA LEU A 678 -37.92 -16.28 48.26
C LEU A 678 -38.11 -17.76 47.88
N LEU A 679 -39.22 -18.40 48.22
CA LEU A 679 -39.51 -19.81 47.97
C LEU A 679 -40.21 -20.02 46.61
N LEU A 680 -39.65 -20.89 45.78
CA LEU A 680 -40.24 -21.28 44.49
C LEU A 680 -41.02 -22.60 44.58
N ASP A 681 -40.59 -23.52 45.46
CA ASP A 681 -41.27 -24.79 45.74
C ASP A 681 -41.34 -25.00 47.25
N ASP A 682 -42.31 -25.82 47.70
CA ASP A 682 -42.48 -26.14 49.11
C ASP A 682 -41.23 -26.80 49.71
N ILE A 683 -41.02 -26.54 51.00
CA ILE A 683 -40.08 -27.27 51.84
C ILE A 683 -40.62 -28.71 52.02
N LYS A 684 -39.93 -29.66 51.41
CA LYS A 684 -40.33 -31.08 51.39
C LYS A 684 -39.31 -31.95 52.12
N SER A 685 -39.79 -32.87 52.94
CA SER A 685 -38.96 -33.97 53.45
C SER A 685 -38.75 -34.98 52.33
N GLN A 686 -37.50 -35.41 52.12
CA GLN A 686 -37.15 -36.50 51.22
C GLN A 686 -37.07 -37.86 51.93
N GLY A 687 -37.42 -37.90 53.22
CA GLY A 687 -37.32 -39.11 54.04
C GLY A 687 -35.89 -39.43 54.46
N VAL A 688 -35.64 -40.72 54.72
CA VAL A 688 -34.34 -41.26 55.12
C VAL A 688 -33.41 -41.28 53.90
N LYS A 689 -32.32 -40.51 53.94
CA LYS A 689 -31.24 -40.53 52.94
C LYS A 689 -30.33 -41.73 53.15
N ALA A 690 -29.96 -41.99 54.40
CA ALA A 690 -29.05 -43.05 54.78
C ALA A 690 -29.33 -43.48 56.23
N ILE A 691 -29.04 -44.74 56.54
CA ILE A 691 -29.03 -45.27 57.90
C ILE A 691 -27.56 -45.21 58.35
N GLU A 692 -27.25 -44.43 59.38
CA GLU A 692 -25.89 -44.31 59.93
C GLU A 692 -25.75 -45.07 61.24
N GLN A 693 -24.56 -45.09 61.84
CA GLN A 693 -24.26 -45.88 63.04
C GLN A 693 -25.15 -45.52 64.25
N TYR A 694 -25.52 -44.25 64.39
CA TYR A 694 -26.21 -43.72 65.57
C TYR A 694 -27.59 -43.13 65.27
N GLY A 695 -28.10 -43.29 64.06
CA GLY A 695 -29.41 -42.78 63.70
C GLY A 695 -29.72 -42.77 62.21
N LEU A 696 -30.92 -42.32 61.88
CA LEU A 696 -31.41 -42.12 60.53
C LEU A 696 -31.00 -40.73 60.04
N ARG A 697 -30.22 -40.67 58.94
CA ARG A 697 -29.92 -39.41 58.25
C ARG A 697 -31.09 -39.02 57.38
N MET A 698 -31.78 -37.98 57.82
CA MET A 698 -32.93 -37.41 57.15
C MET A 698 -32.49 -36.27 56.23
N ARG A 699 -33.27 -36.04 55.17
CA ARG A 699 -33.03 -34.93 54.24
C ARG A 699 -34.28 -34.09 54.01
N VAL A 700 -34.10 -32.77 54.03
CA VAL A 700 -35.10 -31.78 53.62
C VAL A 700 -34.57 -31.02 52.42
N LYS A 701 -35.42 -30.82 51.41
CA LYS A 701 -35.10 -30.07 50.19
C LYS A 701 -36.09 -28.92 50.04
N PHE A 702 -35.59 -27.78 49.59
CA PHE A 702 -36.41 -26.66 49.15
C PHE A 702 -35.75 -25.96 47.95
N MET A 703 -36.56 -25.26 47.16
CA MET A 703 -36.13 -24.51 45.98
C MET A 703 -36.43 -23.04 46.20
N THR A 704 -35.44 -22.17 46.02
CA THR A 704 -35.56 -20.74 46.25
C THR A 704 -35.15 -19.95 45.01
N LYS A 705 -35.50 -18.67 45.01
CA LYS A 705 -34.80 -17.68 44.19
C LYS A 705 -33.31 -17.68 44.56
N PRO A 706 -32.40 -17.41 43.61
CA PRO A 706 -30.98 -17.28 43.91
C PRO A 706 -30.72 -16.23 45.00
N GLY A 707 -29.83 -16.52 45.93
CA GLY A 707 -29.60 -15.70 47.13
C GLY A 707 -30.46 -16.11 48.34
N GLY A 708 -31.70 -16.55 48.11
CA GLY A 708 -32.62 -16.90 49.18
C GLY A 708 -32.26 -18.19 49.94
N GLN A 709 -31.47 -19.07 49.33
CA GLN A 709 -31.21 -20.40 49.88
C GLN A 709 -30.50 -20.39 51.24
N TRP A 710 -29.67 -19.37 51.49
CA TRP A 710 -28.94 -19.24 52.75
C TRP A 710 -29.84 -18.66 53.85
N SER A 711 -30.70 -17.70 53.51
CA SER A 711 -31.69 -17.12 54.43
C SER A 711 -32.72 -18.16 54.85
N ILE A 712 -33.33 -18.87 53.89
CA ILE A 712 -34.31 -19.93 54.17
C ILE A 712 -33.67 -21.06 54.97
N ARG A 713 -32.43 -21.47 54.65
CA ARG A 713 -31.69 -22.47 55.45
C ARG A 713 -31.63 -22.10 56.93
N LYS A 714 -31.31 -20.85 57.25
CA LYS A 714 -31.22 -20.37 58.65
C LYS A 714 -32.57 -20.51 59.34
N ILE A 715 -33.66 -20.10 58.68
CA ILE A 715 -35.01 -20.19 59.25
C ILE A 715 -35.45 -21.64 59.43
N VAL A 716 -35.24 -22.51 58.43
CA VAL A 716 -35.60 -23.93 58.52
C VAL A 716 -34.88 -24.61 59.68
N TYR A 717 -33.58 -24.37 59.88
CA TYR A 717 -32.87 -24.95 61.03
C TYR A 717 -33.40 -24.45 62.37
N THR A 718 -33.67 -23.13 62.50
CA THR A 718 -34.21 -22.55 63.73
C THR A 718 -35.58 -23.13 64.07
N LYS A 719 -36.50 -23.17 63.08
CA LYS A 719 -37.85 -23.75 63.23
C LYS A 719 -37.79 -25.24 63.52
N MET A 720 -36.94 -25.99 62.81
CA MET A 720 -36.77 -27.42 63.04
C MET A 720 -36.33 -27.71 64.49
N ARG A 721 -35.34 -26.96 65.00
CA ARG A 721 -34.88 -27.12 66.39
C ARG A 721 -35.99 -26.81 67.41
N GLN A 722 -36.77 -25.75 67.18
CA GLN A 722 -37.87 -25.37 68.06
C GLN A 722 -38.95 -26.44 68.11
N ILE A 723 -39.45 -26.86 66.95
CA ILE A 723 -40.57 -27.79 66.86
C ILE A 723 -40.18 -29.20 67.31
N PHE A 724 -38.94 -29.63 67.05
CA PHE A 724 -38.44 -30.91 67.54
C PHE A 724 -38.44 -30.96 69.08
N LYS A 725 -38.08 -29.85 69.73
CA LYS A 725 -38.13 -29.72 71.19
C LYS A 725 -39.56 -29.79 71.74
N GLU A 726 -40.52 -29.14 71.07
CA GLU A 726 -41.95 -29.17 71.45
C GLU A 726 -42.55 -30.59 71.32
N GLU A 727 -42.13 -31.34 70.30
CA GLU A 727 -42.65 -32.67 69.96
C GLU A 727 -41.91 -33.83 70.63
N GLY A 728 -40.93 -33.54 71.50
CA GLY A 728 -40.10 -34.53 72.20
C GLY A 728 -39.16 -35.32 71.29
N ILE A 729 -38.81 -34.79 70.12
CA ILE A 729 -37.87 -35.43 69.19
C ILE A 729 -36.47 -34.91 69.45
N GLU A 730 -35.56 -35.80 69.85
CA GLU A 730 -34.16 -35.46 69.99
C GLU A 730 -33.40 -35.62 68.68
N PHE A 731 -32.35 -34.81 68.48
CA PHE A 731 -31.34 -35.12 67.46
C PHE A 731 -30.52 -36.32 67.92
N ALA A 732 -30.16 -37.19 66.97
CA ALA A 732 -29.34 -38.36 67.28
C ALA A 732 -28.02 -37.93 67.91
N ARG A 733 -27.70 -38.56 69.04
CA ARG A 733 -26.41 -38.44 69.71
C ARG A 733 -25.67 -39.75 69.54
N PRO A 734 -24.34 -39.74 69.40
CA PRO A 734 -23.54 -40.96 69.52
C PRO A 734 -23.93 -41.66 70.84
N THR A 735 -24.43 -42.88 70.74
CA THR A 735 -24.89 -43.66 71.91
C THR A 735 -24.26 -45.04 71.83
N VAL A 736 -23.64 -45.49 72.93
CA VAL A 736 -23.02 -46.81 73.04
C VAL A 736 -23.97 -47.71 73.83
N ALA A 737 -24.43 -48.78 73.20
CA ALA A 737 -25.23 -49.80 73.87
C ALA A 737 -24.32 -50.89 74.44
N VAL A 738 -24.24 -50.99 75.77
CA VAL A 738 -23.51 -52.05 76.46
C VAL A 738 -24.45 -53.22 76.71
N HIS A 739 -24.21 -54.36 76.07
CA HIS A 739 -25.02 -55.56 76.26
C HIS A 739 -24.51 -56.37 77.45
N VAL A 740 -25.31 -56.45 78.52
CA VAL A 740 -25.03 -57.29 79.70
C VAL A 740 -25.73 -58.65 79.52
N PRO A 741 -25.02 -59.79 79.61
CA PRO A 741 -25.62 -61.12 79.49
C PRO A 741 -26.75 -61.34 80.50
N LYS A 742 -27.90 -61.91 80.08
CA LYS A 742 -29.05 -62.16 80.95
C LYS A 742 -28.71 -63.22 82.01
N GLY A 743 -28.72 -62.82 83.29
CA GLY A 743 -28.54 -63.70 84.46
C GLY A 743 -27.56 -63.16 85.51
N GLU A 744 -26.79 -62.12 85.17
CA GLU A 744 -25.74 -61.56 86.03
C GLU A 744 -26.20 -60.20 86.60
N GLN A 745 -26.34 -60.08 87.92
CA GLN A 745 -26.57 -58.80 88.58
C GLN A 745 -25.21 -58.13 88.79
N LEU A 746 -24.95 -57.08 88.02
CA LEU A 746 -23.72 -56.28 88.13
C LEU A 746 -23.63 -55.64 89.52
N THR A 747 -22.47 -55.75 90.17
CA THR A 747 -22.17 -54.95 91.37
C THR A 747 -22.07 -53.46 91.01
N PRO A 748 -22.30 -52.53 91.97
CA PRO A 748 -22.21 -51.09 91.72
C PRO A 748 -20.87 -50.64 91.12
N GLU A 749 -19.78 -51.31 91.49
CA GLU A 749 -18.42 -51.08 90.96
C GLU A 749 -18.31 -51.51 89.48
N GLN A 750 -18.84 -52.68 89.11
CA GLN A 750 -18.85 -53.15 87.72
C GLN A 750 -19.71 -52.26 86.80
N GLN A 751 -20.82 -51.72 87.32
CA GLN A 751 -21.63 -50.74 86.57
C GLN A 751 -20.85 -49.45 86.31
N GLN A 752 -20.09 -48.95 87.30
CA GLN A 752 -19.24 -47.77 87.14
C GLN A 752 -18.10 -48.02 86.15
N GLU A 753 -17.41 -49.16 86.23
CA GLU A 753 -16.34 -49.52 85.28
C GLU A 753 -16.86 -49.68 83.84
N LEU A 754 -18.01 -50.35 83.65
CA LEU A 754 -18.64 -50.49 82.33
C LEU A 754 -19.10 -49.14 81.77
N SER A 755 -19.65 -48.25 82.62
CA SER A 755 -20.03 -46.91 82.20
C SER A 755 -18.82 -46.05 81.83
N ALA A 756 -17.71 -46.17 82.57
CA ALA A 756 -16.46 -45.51 82.29
C ALA A 756 -15.80 -46.06 81.01
N ALA A 757 -15.84 -47.37 80.78
CA ALA A 757 -15.35 -48.00 79.56
C ALA A 757 -16.18 -47.59 78.33
N ALA A 758 -17.51 -47.53 78.46
CA ALA A 758 -18.40 -47.05 77.41
C ALA A 758 -18.18 -45.56 77.09
N GLN A 759 -17.91 -44.73 78.11
CA GLN A 759 -17.55 -43.32 77.93
C GLN A 759 -16.20 -43.17 77.22
N ASN A 760 -15.18 -43.94 77.64
CA ASN A 760 -13.87 -43.93 76.98
C ASN A 760 -13.96 -44.33 75.50
N MET A 761 -14.75 -45.36 75.17
CA MET A 761 -14.96 -45.76 73.77
C MET A 761 -15.71 -44.68 72.97
N ALA A 762 -16.71 -44.02 73.57
CA ALA A 762 -17.42 -42.92 72.92
C ALA A 762 -16.52 -41.71 72.65
N ASP A 763 -15.62 -41.39 73.59
CA ASP A 763 -14.65 -40.30 73.47
C ASP A 763 -13.57 -40.60 72.42
N ASP A 764 -13.10 -41.86 72.33
CA ASP A 764 -12.15 -42.29 71.31
C ASP A 764 -12.74 -42.25 69.89
N ASP A 765 -13.99 -42.69 69.71
CA ASP A 765 -14.68 -42.61 68.42
C ASP A 765 -14.96 -41.16 68.01
N ALA A 766 -15.34 -40.29 68.96
CA ALA A 766 -15.51 -38.86 68.71
C ALA A 766 -14.18 -38.20 68.29
N ALA A 767 -13.07 -38.58 68.93
CA ALA A 767 -11.73 -38.11 68.57
C ALA A 767 -11.25 -38.61 67.20
N ALA A 768 -11.61 -39.85 66.82
CA ALA A 768 -11.30 -40.42 65.51
C ALA A 768 -12.07 -39.72 64.38
N GLN A 769 -13.36 -39.41 64.58
CA GLN A 769 -14.17 -38.68 63.60
C GLN A 769 -13.68 -37.24 63.41
N ALA A 770 -13.25 -36.56 64.48
CA ALA A 770 -12.66 -35.23 64.40
C ALA A 770 -11.35 -35.21 63.57
N LYS A 771 -10.58 -36.31 63.56
CA LYS A 771 -9.37 -36.45 62.72
C LYS A 771 -9.68 -36.78 61.25
N GLY A 772 -10.80 -37.44 60.94
CA GLY A 772 -11.22 -37.81 59.59
C GLY A 772 -11.86 -36.69 58.77
N THR A 773 -12.04 -35.49 59.33
CA THR A 773 -12.70 -34.34 58.66
C THR A 773 -11.75 -33.19 58.32
N LYS A 774 -10.47 -33.47 58.06
CA LYS A 774 -9.51 -32.50 57.52
C LYS A 774 -9.40 -32.57 56.01
#